data_AF-A0A6U2GYN1-F1
#
_entry.id   AF-A0A6U2GYN1-F1
#
_cell.length_a   1.000
_cell.length_b   1.000
_cell.length_c   1.000
_cell.angle_alpha   90.00
_cell.angle_beta   90.00
_cell.angle_gamma   90.00
#
_symmetry.space_group_name_H-M   'P 1'
#
loop_
_entity.id
_entity.type
_entity.pdbx_description
1 polymer ?
#
loop_
_entity_poly.entity_id
_entity_poly.type
_entity_poly.pdbx_seq_one_letter_code
_entity_poly.pdbx_strand_id
1 'polypeptide(L)'
;KRVYIAGMFDTSTLDWFSEIFGFAVEMLNDKEDGWFDDVLDDGTEIVYNIADSGCDPRVSLPAYWDLRTHWGCPLHGVVGCRCTGATAAMSRVAGLESVPVVSPVSSSAELDDVVDFSSLFRLVGPDDEKGQVGALVSLFRKMKWDRVSVLATTNKYTTDLATEFGNAWVGEHGNGADAWTGEVAYSHTVTLDDDGKIDEASIRRALNGAKGVNSRVFLLLAHHQHAFPILKTAKDMGFPPETVFVGTAAWSDRMPLAEHDQGWMPELPGYLGLVHYQDRDGQYGEFLRRRQKWQRERGLPVKDDLPDHSAAMVVDSLLALAIALSSVNPEKRWDGQAVLSALQSVTFSGLSGPVSFTAEGNRANPQFSVVNWQSTNGATEVGTIGTTLDSANFRMEDICWPGSLGCGLSKAPSEKYPEPLLPPWAWAIIASVLTFVAIVLSVGFYIRRERRIKRQEIHEYFRQHQEVAEAKRDIKANIERKEEEIDEMREKLAKLKEQPSNPQEMPSTWTGSPEILVEVEPNEPEYQEVSYKLQKTMEDAIVTKLYRVQNQPLWIYYNFHKQRFRDSGMTGQEEEIQVWHGTRGNDPIGICEDKQDGFFTGYARKGLWGRGLYFADKSCYSDEYAFCRTGMSLHEASGEDSYEPLLATKRCKNAEEEEYELILSLLLVGKAKFMERPSPDLRVPPPINSSSSLRYNTVCSYTKGKNGIATKVWVVYENGRAYPSYLVRYKRKAQREAEEIRA
;
A
#
# COMPACT_ATOMS: atom_id res chain seq x y z
N LYS A 1 43.65 1.38 8.09
CA LYS A 1 42.66 2.22 7.38
C LYS A 1 41.29 1.90 7.96
N ARG A 2 40.41 2.88 8.18
CA ARG A 2 39.11 2.63 8.82
C ARG A 2 37.97 2.93 7.87
N VAL A 3 36.98 2.04 7.87
CA VAL A 3 35.70 2.21 7.20
C VAL A 3 34.64 2.34 8.29
N TYR A 4 33.77 3.33 8.17
CA TYR A 4 32.76 3.63 9.19
C TYR A 4 31.37 3.25 8.67
N ILE A 5 30.79 2.19 9.23
CA ILE A 5 29.47 1.68 8.84
C ILE A 5 28.51 1.83 10.02
N ALA A 6 27.36 2.45 9.77
CA ALA A 6 26.29 2.54 10.75
C ALA A 6 25.34 1.33 10.63
N GLY A 7 24.97 0.73 11.76
CA GLY A 7 23.84 -0.19 11.84
C GLY A 7 22.60 0.55 12.33
N MET A 8 21.48 0.46 11.61
CA MET A 8 20.21 1.06 12.01
C MET A 8 19.11 0.02 12.02
N PHE A 9 18.73 -0.43 13.22
CA PHE A 9 17.80 -1.55 13.40
C PHE A 9 16.79 -1.24 14.50
N ASP A 10 15.71 -2.02 14.61
CA ASP A 10 14.80 -1.93 15.76
C ASP A 10 15.38 -2.76 16.90
N THR A 11 16.35 -2.17 17.59
CA THR A 11 17.07 -2.85 18.68
C THR A 11 16.27 -2.89 19.98
N SER A 12 15.23 -2.04 20.08
CA SER A 12 14.32 -2.05 21.23
C SER A 12 13.42 -3.29 21.25
N THR A 13 13.01 -3.78 20.08
CA THR A 13 12.13 -4.95 19.95
C THR A 13 12.91 -6.23 19.65
N LEU A 14 14.06 -6.13 18.96
CA LEU A 14 14.82 -7.27 18.46
C LEU A 14 16.28 -7.18 18.93
N ASP A 15 16.55 -7.79 20.08
CA ASP A 15 17.84 -7.80 20.77
C ASP A 15 18.99 -8.47 19.99
N TRP A 16 18.64 -9.37 19.07
CA TRP A 16 19.61 -10.16 18.31
C TRP A 16 20.34 -9.37 17.20
N PHE A 17 19.83 -8.21 16.78
CA PHE A 17 20.47 -7.43 15.70
C PHE A 17 21.90 -7.05 16.04
N SER A 18 22.13 -6.55 17.25
CA SER A 18 23.45 -6.10 17.69
C SER A 18 24.45 -7.25 17.74
N GLU A 19 24.02 -8.44 18.19
CA GLU A 19 24.86 -9.64 18.22
C GLU A 19 25.24 -10.07 16.79
N ILE A 20 24.27 -10.21 15.89
CA ILE A 20 24.51 -10.73 14.54
C ILE A 20 25.33 -9.75 13.71
N PHE A 21 25.00 -8.45 13.77
CA PHE A 21 25.75 -7.43 13.07
C PHE A 21 27.17 -7.32 13.60
N GLY A 22 27.34 -7.29 14.93
CA GLY A 22 28.66 -7.23 15.56
C GLY A 22 29.52 -8.46 15.24
N PHE A 23 28.94 -9.66 15.28
CA PHE A 23 29.62 -10.89 14.91
C PHE A 23 30.06 -10.88 13.43
N ALA A 24 29.19 -10.45 12.51
CA ALA A 24 29.54 -10.35 11.09
C ALA A 24 30.66 -9.32 10.83
N VAL A 25 30.69 -8.20 11.56
CA VAL A 25 31.80 -7.23 11.50
C VAL A 25 33.10 -7.85 12.04
N GLU A 26 33.04 -8.57 13.16
CA GLU A 26 34.22 -9.25 13.71
C GLU A 26 34.81 -10.24 12.70
N MET A 27 33.97 -11.04 12.03
CA MET A 27 34.42 -11.96 10.99
C MET A 27 35.05 -11.22 9.80
N LEU A 28 34.44 -10.14 9.31
CA LEU A 28 35.00 -9.36 8.19
C LEU A 28 36.33 -8.66 8.52
N ASN A 29 36.54 -8.36 9.79
CA ASN A 29 37.78 -7.76 10.29
C ASN A 29 38.85 -8.82 10.58
N ASP A 30 38.47 -10.07 10.84
CA ASP A 30 39.38 -11.21 10.89
C ASP A 30 39.82 -11.54 9.45
N LYS A 31 41.14 -11.70 9.25
CA LYS A 31 41.75 -11.97 7.93
C LYS A 31 42.39 -13.35 7.88
N GLU A 32 42.16 -14.16 8.91
CA GLU A 32 42.77 -15.48 9.06
C GLU A 32 41.73 -16.59 9.22
N ASP A 33 40.44 -16.25 9.24
CA ASP A 33 39.36 -17.21 9.50
C ASP A 33 38.86 -17.90 8.21
N GLY A 34 39.21 -17.38 7.03
CA GLY A 34 38.82 -17.90 5.72
C GLY A 34 37.41 -17.53 5.27
N TRP A 35 36.71 -16.64 5.99
CA TRP A 35 35.37 -16.18 5.66
C TRP A 35 35.40 -14.74 5.12
N PHE A 36 35.38 -14.62 3.79
CA PHE A 36 35.43 -13.32 3.10
C PHE A 36 36.67 -12.47 3.45
N ASP A 37 37.79 -13.09 3.82
CA ASP A 37 39.05 -12.44 4.20
C ASP A 37 39.53 -11.46 3.11
N ASP A 38 39.44 -11.89 1.84
CA ASP A 38 39.87 -11.13 0.66
C ASP A 38 38.96 -9.93 0.33
N VAL A 39 37.84 -9.74 1.05
CA VAL A 39 36.91 -8.65 0.74
C VAL A 39 37.52 -7.30 1.04
N LEU A 40 38.20 -7.08 2.16
CA LEU A 40 38.82 -5.78 2.47
C LEU A 40 40.34 -5.91 2.52
N ASP A 41 41.04 -4.93 1.91
CA ASP A 41 42.51 -4.91 1.89
C ASP A 41 43.14 -5.05 3.29
N ASP A 42 44.28 -5.73 3.37
CA ASP A 42 45.08 -5.87 4.59
C ASP A 42 45.29 -4.53 5.32
N GLY A 43 44.97 -4.53 6.61
CA GLY A 43 45.01 -3.34 7.46
C GLY A 43 43.82 -2.40 7.31
N THR A 44 42.77 -2.76 6.57
CA THR A 44 41.45 -2.10 6.60
C THR A 44 40.58 -2.72 7.69
N GLU A 45 39.98 -1.89 8.54
CA GLU A 45 39.09 -2.29 9.64
C GLU A 45 37.73 -1.60 9.46
N ILE A 46 36.65 -2.37 9.55
CA ILE A 46 35.29 -1.85 9.72
C ILE A 46 35.12 -1.45 11.18
N VAL A 47 34.85 -0.17 11.39
CA VAL A 47 34.40 0.42 12.65
C VAL A 47 32.91 0.67 12.52
N TYR A 48 32.15 0.29 13.53
CA TYR A 48 30.69 0.41 13.49
C TYR A 48 30.12 0.96 14.79
N ASN A 49 28.91 1.50 14.66
CA ASN A 49 28.05 1.88 15.76
C ASN A 49 26.61 1.57 15.35
N ILE A 50 25.79 1.14 16.31
CA ILE A 50 24.41 0.75 16.07
C ILE A 50 23.52 1.75 16.79
N ALA A 51 22.52 2.30 16.09
CA ALA A 51 21.46 3.08 16.71
C ALA A 51 20.11 2.40 16.53
N ASP A 52 19.24 2.65 17.51
CA ASP A 52 17.87 2.21 17.46
C ASP A 52 17.07 3.07 16.49
N SER A 53 16.46 2.42 15.51
CA SER A 53 15.51 3.03 14.58
C SER A 53 14.08 3.04 15.11
N GLY A 54 13.79 2.27 16.18
CA GLY A 54 12.46 2.11 16.77
C GLY A 54 11.37 1.65 15.79
N CYS A 55 11.75 1.14 14.61
CA CYS A 55 10.84 0.88 13.50
C CYS A 55 9.97 2.10 13.09
N ASP A 56 10.38 3.33 13.46
CA ASP A 56 9.55 4.54 13.41
C ASP A 56 10.35 5.72 12.80
N PRO A 57 9.82 6.42 11.78
CA PRO A 57 10.44 7.63 11.22
C PRO A 57 10.88 8.68 12.25
N ARG A 58 10.12 8.84 13.34
CA ARG A 58 10.35 9.83 14.40
C ARG A 58 11.56 9.48 15.27
N VAL A 59 11.96 8.21 15.25
CA VAL A 59 13.12 7.69 15.98
C VAL A 59 14.30 7.51 15.04
N SER A 60 14.08 6.93 13.85
CA SER A 60 15.14 6.63 12.89
C SER A 60 15.85 7.87 12.36
N LEU A 61 15.12 8.96 12.09
CA LEU A 61 15.73 10.15 11.52
C LEU A 61 16.68 10.87 12.51
N PRO A 62 16.29 11.16 13.77
CA PRO A 62 17.23 11.65 14.78
C PRO A 62 18.41 10.70 15.02
N ALA A 63 18.16 9.39 15.09
CA ALA A 63 19.22 8.39 15.28
C ALA A 63 20.26 8.42 14.15
N TYR A 64 19.82 8.56 12.90
CA TYR A 64 20.73 8.75 11.77
C TYR A 64 21.51 10.08 11.89
N TRP A 65 20.83 11.15 12.30
CA TRP A 65 21.44 12.47 12.47
C TRP A 65 22.58 12.47 13.49
N ASP A 66 22.43 11.71 14.57
CA ASP A 66 23.48 11.53 15.58
C ASP A 66 24.62 10.66 15.07
N LEU A 67 24.30 9.57 14.35
CA LEU A 67 25.31 8.65 13.81
C LEU A 67 26.14 9.25 12.68
N ARG A 68 25.57 10.09 11.83
CA ARG A 68 26.22 10.57 10.58
C ARG A 68 27.54 11.30 10.80
N THR A 69 27.76 11.84 12.00
CA THR A 69 28.99 12.55 12.38
C THR A 69 29.64 11.99 13.66
N HIS A 70 29.20 10.81 14.12
CA HIS A 70 29.63 10.23 15.39
C HIS A 70 31.16 10.12 15.53
N TRP A 71 31.85 9.77 14.43
CA TRP A 71 33.31 9.64 14.40
C TRP A 71 34.05 10.94 14.02
N GLY A 72 33.38 12.09 14.04
CA GLY A 72 33.94 13.36 13.56
C GLY A 72 34.18 13.40 12.05
N CYS A 73 33.62 12.43 11.31
CA CYS A 73 33.69 12.29 9.86
C CYS A 73 32.40 11.64 9.35
N PRO A 74 32.11 11.72 8.03
CA PRO A 74 30.92 11.11 7.43
C PRO A 74 30.85 9.58 7.60
N LEU A 75 29.72 8.99 7.21
CA LEU A 75 29.61 7.54 7.09
C LEU A 75 30.09 7.07 5.72
N HIS A 76 30.70 5.88 5.67
CA HIS A 76 30.95 5.18 4.40
C HIS A 76 29.71 4.43 3.91
N GLY A 77 28.78 4.12 4.82
CA GLY A 77 27.46 3.60 4.49
C GLY A 77 26.66 3.20 5.72
N VAL A 78 25.42 2.82 5.49
CA VAL A 78 24.46 2.41 6.50
C VAL A 78 23.90 1.04 6.12
N VAL A 79 23.80 0.14 7.09
CA VAL A 79 22.97 -1.06 6.97
C VAL A 79 21.71 -0.85 7.80
N GLY A 80 20.55 -0.83 7.13
CA GLY A 80 19.26 -0.51 7.75
C GLY A 80 18.36 0.36 6.86
N CYS A 81 17.12 0.66 7.26
CA CYS A 81 16.42 0.08 8.41
C CYS A 81 15.64 -1.19 7.99
N ARG A 82 15.06 -1.88 8.97
CA ARG A 82 14.15 -3.02 8.70
C ARG A 82 12.75 -2.56 8.25
N CYS A 83 12.23 -1.51 8.87
CA CYS A 83 10.86 -1.05 8.62
C CYS A 83 10.83 0.02 7.54
N THR A 84 9.94 -0.14 6.55
CA THR A 84 9.82 0.76 5.41
C THR A 84 9.73 2.22 5.78
N GLY A 85 8.87 2.60 6.75
CA GLY A 85 8.72 4.00 7.14
C GLY A 85 10.03 4.59 7.70
N ALA A 86 10.69 3.85 8.59
CA ALA A 86 11.98 4.24 9.16
C ALA A 86 13.07 4.38 8.08
N THR A 87 13.11 3.43 7.14
CA THR A 87 14.04 3.45 5.99
C THR A 87 13.76 4.64 5.09
N ALA A 88 12.50 4.89 4.71
CA ALA A 88 12.14 5.99 3.83
C ALA A 88 12.59 7.35 4.40
N ALA A 89 12.31 7.60 5.68
CA ALA A 89 12.67 8.85 6.33
C ALA A 89 14.19 9.07 6.39
N MET A 90 14.94 8.03 6.76
CA MET A 90 16.40 8.11 6.86
C MET A 90 17.07 8.19 5.49
N SER A 91 16.67 7.36 4.53
CA SER A 91 17.28 7.27 3.20
C SER A 91 17.11 8.55 2.38
N ARG A 92 16.02 9.32 2.59
CA ARG A 92 15.87 10.65 1.97
C ARG A 92 16.97 11.61 2.39
N VAL A 93 17.37 11.59 3.66
CA VAL A 93 18.46 12.45 4.15
C VAL A 93 19.83 11.88 3.75
N ALA A 94 20.02 10.57 3.86
CA ALA A 94 21.25 9.92 3.41
C ALA A 94 21.52 10.15 1.91
N GLY A 95 20.48 10.18 1.08
CA GLY A 95 20.58 10.46 -0.36
C GLY A 95 21.10 11.86 -0.69
N LEU A 96 20.72 12.88 0.11
CA LEU A 96 21.24 14.25 -0.04
C LEU A 96 22.76 14.33 0.19
N GLU A 97 23.29 13.42 1.01
CA GLU A 97 24.72 13.34 1.36
C GLU A 97 25.44 12.24 0.55
N SER A 98 24.74 11.59 -0.39
CA SER A 98 25.20 10.43 -1.15
C SER A 98 25.72 9.27 -0.29
N VAL A 99 25.25 9.15 0.96
CA VAL A 99 25.63 8.05 1.85
C VAL A 99 24.90 6.78 1.42
N PRO A 100 25.62 5.72 1.03
CA PRO A 100 25.00 4.46 0.63
C PRO A 100 24.23 3.83 1.78
N VAL A 101 23.00 3.40 1.51
CA VAL A 101 22.14 2.69 2.46
C VAL A 101 21.80 1.33 1.89
N VAL A 102 22.05 0.26 2.61
CA VAL A 102 21.63 -1.10 2.24
C VAL A 102 20.62 -1.60 3.28
N SER A 103 19.33 -1.57 2.92
CA SER A 103 18.26 -2.06 3.78
C SER A 103 18.14 -3.59 3.66
N PRO A 104 18.13 -4.33 4.78
CA PRO A 104 18.00 -5.78 4.74
C PRO A 104 16.62 -6.26 4.26
N VAL A 105 15.52 -5.60 4.66
CA VAL A 105 14.17 -6.16 4.49
C VAL A 105 13.04 -5.16 4.20
N SER A 106 13.32 -3.86 4.04
CA SER A 106 12.26 -2.90 3.71
C SER A 106 11.70 -3.13 2.31
N SER A 107 10.53 -3.75 2.17
CA SER A 107 10.04 -4.31 0.90
C SER A 107 9.02 -3.47 0.14
N SER A 108 8.50 -2.38 0.72
CA SER A 108 7.51 -1.51 0.03
C SER A 108 7.96 -1.07 -1.36
N ALA A 109 7.03 -1.11 -2.33
CA ALA A 109 7.27 -0.66 -3.69
C ALA A 109 7.48 0.87 -3.79
N GLU A 110 7.08 1.64 -2.78
CA GLU A 110 7.29 3.11 -2.78
C GLU A 110 8.77 3.48 -2.73
N LEU A 111 9.62 2.57 -2.23
CA LEU A 111 11.07 2.77 -2.14
C LEU A 111 11.80 2.64 -3.49
N ASP A 112 11.09 2.30 -4.58
CA ASP A 112 11.65 2.24 -5.95
C ASP A 112 11.79 3.63 -6.60
N ASP A 113 11.31 4.70 -5.97
CA ASP A 113 11.54 6.06 -6.46
C ASP A 113 13.01 6.46 -6.30
N VAL A 114 13.81 6.21 -7.34
CA VAL A 114 15.25 6.50 -7.38
C VAL A 114 15.58 7.99 -7.26
N VAL A 115 14.61 8.89 -7.39
CA VAL A 115 14.81 10.32 -7.14
C VAL A 115 14.76 10.60 -5.64
N ASP A 116 13.73 10.09 -4.97
CA ASP A 116 13.54 10.24 -3.52
C ASP A 116 14.50 9.38 -2.70
N PHE A 117 14.94 8.24 -3.23
CA PHE A 117 15.77 7.23 -2.55
C PHE A 117 17.06 6.92 -3.32
N SER A 118 17.73 7.98 -3.80
CA SER A 118 18.89 7.90 -4.69
C SER A 118 20.12 7.12 -4.18
N SER A 119 20.22 6.90 -2.87
CA SER A 119 21.31 6.15 -2.24
C SER A 119 20.90 4.80 -1.64
N LEU A 120 19.65 4.37 -1.85
CA LEU A 120 19.08 3.17 -1.26
C LEU A 120 19.28 1.93 -2.13
N PHE A 121 19.78 0.87 -1.50
CA PHE A 121 19.83 -0.50 -1.99
C PHE A 121 19.09 -1.43 -1.02
N ARG A 122 18.59 -2.56 -1.50
CA ARG A 122 17.76 -3.48 -0.70
C ARG A 122 18.05 -4.94 -1.00
N LEU A 123 18.15 -5.77 0.04
CA LEU A 123 18.34 -7.23 -0.07
C LEU A 123 17.04 -8.00 -0.34
N VAL A 124 15.96 -7.25 -0.60
CA VAL A 124 14.65 -7.77 -0.98
C VAL A 124 14.21 -7.11 -2.28
N GLY A 125 13.34 -7.81 -3.02
CA GLY A 125 12.57 -7.19 -4.11
C GLY A 125 11.40 -6.39 -3.55
N PRO A 126 10.86 -5.43 -4.33
CA PRO A 126 9.64 -4.72 -3.96
C PRO A 126 8.45 -5.68 -3.77
N ASP A 127 7.47 -5.30 -2.94
CA ASP A 127 6.23 -6.02 -2.66
C ASP A 127 5.23 -6.01 -3.84
N ASP A 128 5.74 -6.14 -5.07
CA ASP A 128 5.00 -6.17 -6.33
C ASP A 128 5.36 -7.42 -7.17
N GLU A 129 4.99 -7.41 -8.45
CA GLU A 129 5.27 -8.50 -9.40
C GLU A 129 6.77 -8.87 -9.52
N LYS A 130 7.68 -7.98 -9.13
CA LYS A 130 9.13 -8.19 -9.14
C LYS A 130 9.67 -8.77 -7.82
N GLY A 131 8.82 -8.97 -6.81
CA GLY A 131 9.21 -9.58 -5.53
C GLY A 131 8.17 -10.57 -5.00
N GLN A 132 7.72 -10.37 -3.76
CA GLN A 132 6.92 -11.38 -3.05
C GLN A 132 5.57 -11.65 -3.72
N VAL A 133 4.92 -10.63 -4.31
CA VAL A 133 3.66 -10.84 -5.05
C VAL A 133 3.90 -11.68 -6.29
N GLY A 134 4.94 -11.39 -7.09
CA GLY A 134 5.30 -12.21 -8.25
C GLY A 134 5.56 -13.68 -7.88
N ALA A 135 6.21 -13.92 -6.74
CA ALA A 135 6.44 -15.27 -6.23
C ALA A 135 5.14 -15.96 -5.78
N LEU A 136 4.20 -15.23 -5.14
CA LEU A 136 2.87 -15.75 -4.78
C LEU A 136 2.06 -16.12 -6.04
N VAL A 137 2.09 -15.26 -7.07
CA VAL A 137 1.45 -15.56 -8.36
C VAL A 137 2.05 -16.84 -8.93
N SER A 138 3.38 -16.92 -9.03
CA SER A 138 4.09 -18.11 -9.53
C SER A 138 3.75 -19.37 -8.73
N LEU A 139 3.64 -19.28 -7.40
CA LEU A 139 3.23 -20.38 -6.52
C LEU A 139 1.82 -20.86 -6.89
N PHE A 140 0.84 -19.97 -6.97
CA PHE A 140 -0.54 -20.34 -7.32
C PHE A 140 -0.66 -20.90 -8.74
N ARG A 141 0.12 -20.37 -9.70
CA ARG A 141 0.20 -20.92 -11.06
C ARG A 141 0.83 -22.31 -11.09
N LYS A 142 1.84 -22.58 -10.25
CA LYS A 142 2.42 -23.92 -10.09
C LYS A 142 1.38 -24.92 -9.54
N MET A 143 0.48 -24.47 -8.66
CA MET A 143 -0.65 -25.26 -8.16
C MET A 143 -1.78 -25.44 -9.18
N LYS A 144 -1.75 -24.72 -10.32
CA LYS A 144 -2.85 -24.65 -11.29
C LYS A 144 -4.15 -24.09 -10.69
N TRP A 145 -4.02 -23.19 -9.72
CA TRP A 145 -5.15 -22.42 -9.22
C TRP A 145 -5.31 -21.14 -10.04
N ASP A 146 -6.53 -20.85 -10.45
CA ASP A 146 -6.91 -19.60 -11.14
C ASP A 146 -7.77 -18.71 -10.24
N ARG A 147 -8.15 -19.20 -9.05
CA ARG A 147 -9.09 -18.53 -8.16
C ARG A 147 -8.69 -18.63 -6.69
N VAL A 148 -8.55 -17.48 -6.03
CA VAL A 148 -8.14 -17.38 -4.62
C VAL A 148 -9.03 -16.42 -3.84
N SER A 149 -9.17 -16.61 -2.53
CA SER A 149 -9.75 -15.61 -1.63
C SER A 149 -8.64 -14.87 -0.89
N VAL A 150 -8.82 -13.59 -0.58
CA VAL A 150 -7.81 -12.75 0.07
C VAL A 150 -8.36 -12.22 1.40
N LEU A 151 -7.62 -12.43 2.47
CA LEU A 151 -7.85 -11.80 3.78
C LEU A 151 -6.63 -10.96 4.12
N ALA A 152 -6.82 -9.67 4.38
CA ALA A 152 -5.73 -8.75 4.73
C ALA A 152 -6.00 -8.01 6.05
N THR A 153 -4.99 -7.64 6.81
CA THR A 153 -5.13 -6.72 7.96
C THR A 153 -5.11 -5.24 7.52
N THR A 154 -5.55 -4.28 8.34
CA THR A 154 -5.56 -2.83 7.98
C THR A 154 -4.25 -2.07 8.23
N ASN A 155 -3.08 -2.70 8.16
CA ASN A 155 -1.82 -1.95 8.17
C ASN A 155 -1.34 -1.64 6.74
N LYS A 156 -0.50 -0.61 6.58
CA LYS A 156 0.00 -0.16 5.27
C LYS A 156 0.64 -1.30 4.47
N TYR A 157 1.57 -2.05 5.07
CA TYR A 157 2.25 -3.18 4.43
C TYR A 157 1.26 -4.20 3.83
N THR A 158 0.31 -4.70 4.62
CA THR A 158 -0.65 -5.72 4.16
C THR A 158 -1.71 -5.18 3.21
N THR A 159 -2.05 -3.89 3.31
CA THR A 159 -2.99 -3.23 2.39
C THR A 159 -2.36 -2.98 1.01
N ASP A 160 -1.10 -2.55 1.00
CA ASP A 160 -0.33 -2.33 -0.23
C ASP A 160 -0.08 -3.68 -0.93
N LEU A 161 0.37 -4.70 -0.18
CA LEU A 161 0.58 -6.05 -0.70
C LEU A 161 -0.70 -6.68 -1.26
N ALA A 162 -1.85 -6.46 -0.62
CA ALA A 162 -3.15 -6.91 -1.14
C ALA A 162 -3.52 -6.22 -2.45
N THR A 163 -3.18 -4.95 -2.58
CA THR A 163 -3.42 -4.15 -3.78
C THR A 163 -2.53 -4.64 -4.92
N GLU A 164 -1.23 -4.79 -4.67
CA GLU A 164 -0.28 -5.29 -5.67
C GLU A 164 -0.59 -6.72 -6.10
N PHE A 165 -0.98 -7.59 -5.15
CA PHE A 165 -1.49 -8.92 -5.50
C PHE A 165 -2.72 -8.84 -6.40
N GLY A 166 -3.68 -7.97 -6.09
CA GLY A 166 -4.85 -7.73 -6.94
C GLY A 166 -4.48 -7.30 -8.36
N ASN A 167 -3.52 -6.38 -8.49
CA ASN A 167 -3.03 -5.88 -9.78
C ASN A 167 -2.34 -6.99 -10.60
N ALA A 168 -1.49 -7.79 -9.96
CA ALA A 168 -0.74 -8.86 -10.61
C ALA A 168 -1.56 -10.13 -10.87
N TRP A 169 -2.64 -10.35 -10.13
CA TRP A 169 -3.45 -11.58 -10.23
C TRP A 169 -4.70 -11.41 -11.08
N VAL A 170 -5.50 -10.36 -10.89
CA VAL A 170 -6.85 -10.27 -11.45
C VAL A 170 -6.83 -9.93 -12.93
N GLY A 171 -7.59 -10.69 -13.73
CA GLY A 171 -7.77 -10.42 -15.16
C GLY A 171 -7.14 -11.48 -16.05
N GLU A 172 -7.10 -11.21 -17.36
CA GLU A 172 -6.51 -12.10 -18.36
C GLU A 172 -4.99 -11.89 -18.45
N HIS A 173 -4.25 -12.99 -18.45
CA HIS A 173 -2.80 -13.03 -18.48
C HIS A 173 -2.30 -13.90 -19.63
N GLY A 174 -1.27 -13.41 -20.32
CA GLY A 174 -0.65 -14.11 -21.44
C GLY A 174 -1.51 -14.14 -22.72
N ASN A 175 -0.99 -14.80 -23.76
CA ASN A 175 -1.68 -14.99 -25.04
C ASN A 175 -1.53 -16.46 -25.48
N GLY A 176 -2.56 -17.04 -26.09
CA GLY A 176 -2.48 -18.40 -26.66
C GLY A 176 -2.74 -19.53 -25.66
N ALA A 177 -2.04 -20.65 -25.80
CA ALA A 177 -2.33 -21.89 -25.07
C ALA A 177 -2.04 -21.85 -23.56
N ASP A 178 -1.15 -20.94 -23.13
CA ASP A 178 -0.79 -20.73 -21.72
C ASP A 178 -1.54 -19.55 -21.07
N ALA A 179 -2.51 -18.96 -21.79
CA ALA A 179 -3.33 -17.89 -21.25
C ALA A 179 -4.17 -18.37 -20.06
N TRP A 180 -4.29 -17.53 -19.05
CA TRP A 180 -5.08 -17.83 -17.87
C TRP A 180 -5.79 -16.58 -17.35
N THR A 181 -6.83 -16.77 -16.54
CA THR A 181 -7.60 -15.67 -15.97
C THR A 181 -7.61 -15.81 -14.47
N GLY A 182 -6.99 -14.86 -13.77
CA GLY A 182 -7.00 -14.83 -12.31
C GLY A 182 -8.26 -14.19 -11.76
N GLU A 183 -8.87 -14.86 -10.78
CA GLU A 183 -10.06 -14.39 -10.06
C GLU A 183 -9.76 -14.26 -8.56
N VAL A 184 -10.19 -13.16 -7.95
CA VAL A 184 -10.34 -13.05 -6.50
C VAL A 184 -11.79 -13.35 -6.14
N ALA A 185 -12.02 -14.54 -5.58
CA ALA A 185 -13.33 -15.08 -5.21
C ALA A 185 -14.01 -14.27 -4.10
N TYR A 186 -13.21 -13.82 -3.15
CA TYR A 186 -13.61 -13.07 -1.97
C TYR A 186 -12.42 -12.23 -1.52
N SER A 187 -12.67 -10.98 -1.12
CA SER A 187 -11.66 -10.14 -0.49
C SER A 187 -12.27 -9.39 0.68
N HIS A 188 -11.58 -9.39 1.82
CA HIS A 188 -12.00 -8.62 2.98
C HIS A 188 -10.81 -8.21 3.84
N THR A 189 -11.00 -7.12 4.56
CA THR A 189 -10.00 -6.60 5.49
C THR A 189 -10.43 -6.85 6.93
N VAL A 190 -9.51 -7.34 7.74
CA VAL A 190 -9.60 -7.47 9.19
C VAL A 190 -9.00 -6.20 9.80
N THR A 191 -9.79 -5.49 10.60
CA THR A 191 -9.40 -4.19 11.14
C THR A 191 -8.50 -4.37 12.35
N LEU A 192 -7.44 -3.57 12.40
CA LEU A 192 -6.63 -3.33 13.58
C LEU A 192 -7.12 -2.05 14.26
N ASP A 193 -7.05 -2.00 15.58
CA ASP A 193 -7.28 -0.78 16.35
C ASP A 193 -6.05 0.16 16.32
N ASP A 194 -6.15 1.29 17.00
CA ASP A 194 -5.10 2.33 17.03
C ASP A 194 -3.80 1.83 17.69
N ASP A 195 -3.87 0.80 18.53
CA ASP A 195 -2.72 0.13 19.15
C ASP A 195 -2.15 -0.99 18.26
N GLY A 196 -2.73 -1.22 17.08
CA GLY A 196 -2.34 -2.28 16.17
C GLY A 196 -2.80 -3.68 16.59
N LYS A 197 -3.72 -3.80 17.56
CA LYS A 197 -4.34 -5.07 17.96
C LYS A 197 -5.51 -5.40 17.05
N ILE A 198 -5.80 -6.69 16.93
CA ILE A 198 -6.81 -7.19 16.00
C ILE A 198 -8.23 -7.05 16.57
N ASP A 199 -9.16 -6.43 15.83
CA ASP A 199 -10.58 -6.41 16.20
C ASP A 199 -11.19 -7.79 15.94
N GLU A 200 -11.43 -8.57 17.01
CA GLU A 200 -12.05 -9.91 16.91
C GLU A 200 -13.38 -9.89 16.15
N ALA A 201 -14.18 -8.83 16.31
CA ALA A 201 -15.45 -8.73 15.61
C ALA A 201 -15.24 -8.60 14.09
N SER A 202 -14.16 -7.93 13.66
CA SER A 202 -13.79 -7.84 12.25
C SER A 202 -13.33 -9.17 11.66
N ILE A 203 -12.60 -9.98 12.44
CA ILE A 203 -12.23 -11.35 12.04
C ILE A 203 -13.50 -12.15 11.74
N ARG A 204 -14.46 -12.14 12.69
CA ARG A 204 -15.73 -12.86 12.53
C ARG A 204 -16.54 -12.36 11.34
N ARG A 205 -16.58 -11.04 11.07
CA ARG A 205 -17.24 -10.47 9.89
C ARG A 205 -16.60 -10.94 8.59
N ALA A 206 -15.27 -10.87 8.49
CA ALA A 206 -14.52 -11.32 7.32
C ALA A 206 -14.71 -12.82 7.06
N LEU A 207 -14.59 -13.64 8.10
CA LEU A 207 -14.76 -15.09 8.00
C LEU A 207 -16.20 -15.51 7.71
N ASN A 208 -17.21 -14.81 8.23
CA ASN A 208 -18.60 -15.06 7.88
C ASN A 208 -18.88 -14.79 6.40
N GLY A 209 -18.30 -13.72 5.83
CA GLY A 209 -18.41 -13.45 4.40
C GLY A 209 -17.73 -14.53 3.56
N ALA A 210 -16.55 -14.99 3.98
CA ALA A 210 -15.79 -16.04 3.32
C ALA A 210 -16.54 -17.38 3.24
N LYS A 211 -17.31 -17.77 4.27
CA LYS A 211 -18.14 -18.99 4.24
C LYS A 211 -19.20 -19.02 3.13
N GLY A 212 -19.66 -17.84 2.69
CA GLY A 212 -20.64 -17.73 1.61
C GLY A 212 -20.04 -17.99 0.22
N VAL A 213 -18.72 -18.17 0.12
CA VAL A 213 -18.00 -18.31 -1.14
C VAL A 213 -17.41 -19.71 -1.21
N ASN A 214 -17.68 -20.45 -2.29
CA ASN A 214 -17.09 -21.78 -2.52
C ASN A 214 -15.60 -21.65 -2.88
N SER A 215 -14.72 -21.37 -1.91
CA SER A 215 -13.28 -21.22 -2.09
C SER A 215 -12.54 -21.98 -1.00
N ARG A 216 -11.59 -22.84 -1.41
CA ARG A 216 -10.72 -23.61 -0.52
C ARG A 216 -9.42 -22.87 -0.21
N VAL A 217 -8.95 -21.99 -1.10
CA VAL A 217 -7.64 -21.34 -1.02
C VAL A 217 -7.79 -19.90 -0.55
N PHE A 218 -7.14 -19.56 0.56
CA PHE A 218 -7.13 -18.24 1.17
C PHE A 218 -5.70 -17.71 1.28
N LEU A 219 -5.38 -16.63 0.55
CA LEU A 219 -4.19 -15.83 0.79
C LEU A 219 -4.43 -14.96 2.04
N LEU A 220 -3.63 -15.17 3.08
CA LEU A 220 -3.71 -14.45 4.35
C LEU A 220 -2.53 -13.48 4.47
N LEU A 221 -2.82 -12.20 4.28
CA LEU A 221 -1.89 -11.07 4.34
C LEU A 221 -1.98 -10.43 5.73
N ALA A 222 -1.14 -10.90 6.65
CA ALA A 222 -1.15 -10.49 8.04
C ALA A 222 0.27 -10.49 8.60
N HIS A 223 0.54 -9.71 9.65
CA HIS A 223 1.75 -9.93 10.46
C HIS A 223 1.60 -11.17 11.34
N HIS A 224 2.73 -11.68 11.82
CA HIS A 224 2.81 -12.82 12.73
C HIS A 224 1.77 -12.75 13.87
N GLN A 225 1.70 -11.64 14.61
CA GLN A 225 0.79 -11.48 15.75
C GLN A 225 -0.70 -11.48 15.38
N HIS A 226 -1.04 -11.32 14.09
CA HIS A 226 -2.43 -11.25 13.62
C HIS A 226 -2.89 -12.52 12.91
N ALA A 227 -1.97 -13.23 12.25
CA ALA A 227 -2.30 -14.40 11.43
C ALA A 227 -2.89 -15.55 12.27
N PHE A 228 -2.26 -15.91 13.38
CA PHE A 228 -2.71 -17.02 14.22
C PHE A 228 -4.07 -16.79 14.90
N PRO A 229 -4.39 -15.60 15.43
CA PRO A 229 -5.75 -15.28 15.87
C PRO A 229 -6.82 -15.47 14.78
N ILE A 230 -6.52 -15.10 13.53
CA ILE A 230 -7.44 -15.28 12.39
C ILE A 230 -7.64 -16.77 12.10
N LEU A 231 -6.54 -17.55 12.02
CA LEU A 231 -6.57 -19.00 11.77
C LEU A 231 -7.34 -19.75 12.87
N LYS A 232 -7.09 -19.40 14.13
CA LYS A 232 -7.82 -19.94 15.28
C LYS A 232 -9.31 -19.64 15.18
N THR A 233 -9.67 -18.40 14.87
CA THR A 233 -11.08 -17.99 14.73
C THR A 233 -11.75 -18.72 13.56
N ALA A 234 -11.06 -18.96 12.45
CA ALA A 234 -11.57 -19.75 11.33
C ALA A 234 -11.89 -21.19 11.76
N LYS A 235 -11.00 -21.82 12.53
CA LYS A 235 -11.26 -23.13 13.14
C LYS A 235 -12.46 -23.09 14.08
N ASP A 236 -12.49 -22.15 15.01
CA ASP A 236 -13.57 -22.00 16.02
C ASP A 236 -14.93 -21.74 15.36
N MET A 237 -14.94 -21.10 14.19
CA MET A 237 -16.13 -20.89 13.39
C MET A 237 -16.51 -22.12 12.54
N GLY A 238 -15.75 -23.21 12.55
CA GLY A 238 -16.04 -24.41 11.78
C GLY A 238 -15.85 -24.24 10.27
N PHE A 239 -14.77 -23.56 9.87
CA PHE A 239 -14.31 -23.64 8.48
C PHE A 239 -14.01 -25.11 8.10
N PRO A 240 -14.22 -25.51 6.83
CA PRO A 240 -13.89 -26.86 6.39
C PRO A 240 -12.42 -27.20 6.72
N PRO A 241 -12.14 -28.39 7.27
CA PRO A 241 -10.79 -28.76 7.68
C PRO A 241 -9.82 -28.85 6.49
N GLU A 242 -10.31 -28.95 5.26
CA GLU A 242 -9.50 -28.93 4.03
C GLU A 242 -9.23 -27.50 3.50
N THR A 243 -9.54 -26.45 4.27
CA THR A 243 -9.22 -25.06 3.89
C THR A 243 -7.72 -24.85 3.85
N VAL A 244 -7.18 -24.39 2.72
CA VAL A 244 -5.76 -24.07 2.53
C VAL A 244 -5.54 -22.59 2.77
N PHE A 245 -4.78 -22.26 3.82
CA PHE A 245 -4.28 -20.90 4.05
C PHE A 245 -2.87 -20.78 3.50
N VAL A 246 -2.64 -19.71 2.74
CA VAL A 246 -1.35 -19.37 2.13
C VAL A 246 -0.86 -18.05 2.70
N GLY A 247 0.34 -18.04 3.27
CA GLY A 247 0.92 -16.90 3.96
C GLY A 247 2.07 -16.21 3.21
N THR A 248 2.48 -15.07 3.78
CA THR A 248 3.65 -14.29 3.35
C THR A 248 4.83 -14.52 4.30
N ALA A 249 5.98 -13.89 4.01
CA ALA A 249 7.17 -13.97 4.86
C ALA A 249 6.92 -13.43 6.28
N ALA A 250 5.88 -12.64 6.46
CA ALA A 250 5.56 -12.03 7.75
C ALA A 250 5.07 -13.03 8.81
N TRP A 251 4.63 -14.24 8.44
CA TRP A 251 4.11 -15.21 9.41
C TRP A 251 4.30 -16.69 9.06
N SER A 252 4.61 -17.04 7.81
CA SER A 252 4.51 -18.44 7.33
C SER A 252 5.46 -19.44 7.99
N ASP A 253 6.60 -19.00 8.54
CA ASP A 253 7.59 -19.81 9.24
C ASP A 253 7.59 -19.62 10.77
N ARG A 254 6.62 -18.87 11.31
CA ARG A 254 6.64 -18.45 12.72
C ARG A 254 5.78 -19.34 13.60
N MET A 255 6.28 -19.74 14.77
CA MET A 255 5.44 -20.33 15.80
C MET A 255 4.44 -19.32 16.36
N PRO A 256 3.19 -19.71 16.69
CA PRO A 256 2.28 -18.83 17.43
C PRO A 256 2.98 -18.23 18.65
N LEU A 257 2.74 -16.94 18.92
CA LEU A 257 3.27 -16.26 20.10
C LEU A 257 2.92 -17.04 21.37
N ALA A 258 3.78 -17.00 22.39
CA ALA A 258 3.65 -17.82 23.61
C ALA A 258 2.33 -17.60 24.38
N GLU A 259 1.69 -16.45 24.19
CA GLU A 259 0.37 -16.12 24.72
C GLU A 259 -0.78 -16.87 24.02
N HIS A 260 -0.52 -17.50 22.89
CA HIS A 260 -1.45 -18.33 22.15
C HIS A 260 -1.16 -19.82 22.41
N ASP A 261 -2.11 -20.50 23.05
CA ASP A 261 -2.11 -21.95 23.18
C ASP A 261 -1.96 -22.59 21.79
N GLN A 262 -1.13 -23.63 21.65
CA GLN A 262 -0.98 -24.37 20.39
C GLN A 262 -1.98 -25.53 20.28
N GLY A 263 -2.67 -25.89 21.38
CA GLY A 263 -3.62 -27.00 21.43
C GLY A 263 -4.84 -26.85 20.51
N TRP A 264 -5.09 -25.65 19.97
CA TRP A 264 -6.12 -25.45 18.95
C TRP A 264 -5.65 -25.82 17.55
N MET A 265 -4.36 -25.94 17.25
CA MET A 265 -3.93 -26.25 15.89
C MET A 265 -4.32 -27.69 15.50
N PRO A 266 -4.80 -27.94 14.26
CA PRO A 266 -4.96 -29.30 13.76
C PRO A 266 -3.62 -30.05 13.74
N GLU A 267 -3.63 -31.37 13.90
CA GLU A 267 -2.40 -32.20 13.81
C GLU A 267 -1.66 -32.00 12.48
N LEU A 268 -2.41 -31.83 11.40
CA LEU A 268 -1.91 -31.49 10.07
C LEU A 268 -2.50 -30.13 9.64
N PRO A 269 -1.87 -29.00 10.01
CA PRO A 269 -2.39 -27.67 9.68
C PRO A 269 -2.40 -27.40 8.18
N GLY A 270 -1.42 -27.91 7.43
CA GLY A 270 -1.34 -27.79 5.97
C GLY A 270 -1.20 -26.35 5.46
N TYR A 271 -0.85 -25.41 6.34
CA TYR A 271 -0.58 -24.02 5.94
C TYR A 271 0.61 -23.98 4.99
N LEU A 272 0.48 -23.23 3.91
CA LEU A 272 1.52 -23.04 2.92
C LEU A 272 1.99 -21.58 3.00
N GLY A 273 3.21 -21.27 2.59
CA GLY A 273 3.61 -19.88 2.50
C GLY A 273 4.96 -19.69 1.83
N LEU A 274 5.32 -18.43 1.67
CA LEU A 274 6.62 -18.02 1.14
C LEU A 274 7.39 -17.26 2.21
N VAL A 275 8.66 -17.61 2.39
CA VAL A 275 9.61 -16.84 3.19
C VAL A 275 10.83 -16.53 2.35
N HIS A 276 11.61 -15.53 2.73
CA HIS A 276 12.82 -15.23 1.97
C HIS A 276 13.82 -16.39 2.04
N TYR A 277 14.44 -16.70 0.90
CA TYR A 277 15.35 -17.83 0.77
C TYR A 277 16.58 -17.70 1.67
N GLN A 278 17.03 -18.84 2.20
CA GLN A 278 18.27 -18.98 2.96
C GLN A 278 19.10 -20.12 2.37
N ASP A 279 20.38 -19.87 2.09
CA ASP A 279 21.30 -20.89 1.56
C ASP A 279 21.83 -21.80 2.68
N ARG A 280 20.92 -22.60 3.26
CA ARG A 280 21.17 -23.43 4.45
C ARG A 280 22.35 -24.40 4.30
N ASP A 281 22.59 -24.87 3.07
CA ASP A 281 23.66 -25.82 2.76
C ASP A 281 25.00 -25.14 2.38
N GLY A 282 25.00 -23.84 2.13
CA GLY A 282 26.18 -23.06 1.78
C GLY A 282 26.62 -22.09 2.87
N GLN A 283 26.61 -20.80 2.56
CA GLN A 283 27.18 -19.75 3.43
C GLN A 283 26.46 -19.64 4.78
N TYR A 284 25.17 -19.95 4.82
CA TYR A 284 24.38 -19.91 6.04
C TYR A 284 24.89 -20.92 7.09
N GLY A 285 25.07 -22.17 6.69
CA GLY A 285 25.51 -23.24 7.59
C GLY A 285 26.91 -22.97 8.13
N GLU A 286 27.81 -22.42 7.30
CA GLU A 286 29.15 -22.04 7.73
C GLU A 286 29.12 -20.86 8.71
N PHE A 287 28.38 -19.79 8.40
CA PHE A 287 28.20 -18.66 9.30
C PHE A 287 27.64 -19.10 10.67
N LEU A 288 26.64 -19.97 10.67
CA LEU A 288 26.02 -20.49 11.87
C LEU A 288 27.00 -21.32 12.72
N ARG A 289 27.79 -22.21 12.11
CA ARG A 289 28.83 -22.98 12.82
C ARG A 289 29.85 -22.07 13.50
N ARG A 290 30.28 -21.01 12.80
CA ARG A 290 31.24 -20.03 13.32
C ARG A 290 30.63 -19.21 14.44
N ARG A 291 29.38 -18.75 14.29
CA ARG A 291 28.63 -18.05 15.35
C ARG A 291 28.52 -18.90 16.61
N GLN A 292 28.20 -20.19 16.48
CA GLN A 292 28.10 -21.09 17.62
C GLN A 292 29.44 -21.30 18.32
N LYS A 293 30.55 -21.38 17.58
CA LYS A 293 31.90 -21.42 18.15
C LYS A 293 32.20 -20.13 18.92
N TRP A 294 31.94 -18.98 18.29
CA TRP A 294 32.10 -17.65 18.87
C TRP A 294 31.26 -17.47 20.16
N GLN A 295 30.02 -17.97 20.18
CA GLN A 295 29.15 -17.97 21.36
C GLN A 295 29.74 -18.83 22.48
N ARG A 296 30.21 -20.05 22.18
CA ARG A 296 30.84 -20.95 23.16
C ARG A 296 32.07 -20.32 23.82
N GLU A 297 32.93 -19.69 23.02
CA GLU A 297 34.17 -19.07 23.51
C GLU A 297 33.92 -17.88 24.44
N ARG A 298 32.78 -17.19 24.27
CA ARG A 298 32.36 -16.05 25.09
C ARG A 298 31.38 -16.41 26.21
N GLY A 299 31.02 -17.69 26.36
CA GLY A 299 30.03 -18.14 27.34
C GLY A 299 28.61 -17.62 27.08
N LEU A 300 28.29 -17.29 25.82
CA LEU A 300 26.96 -16.85 25.40
C LEU A 300 26.04 -18.06 25.13
N PRO A 301 24.70 -17.90 25.22
CA PRO A 301 23.76 -18.95 24.85
C PRO A 301 23.97 -19.37 23.39
N VAL A 302 24.29 -20.65 23.19
CA VAL A 302 24.47 -21.21 21.84
C VAL A 302 23.12 -21.34 21.16
N LYS A 303 22.97 -20.74 19.98
CA LYS A 303 21.73 -20.78 19.18
C LYS A 303 21.89 -21.75 18.01
N ASP A 304 20.91 -22.62 17.85
CA ASP A 304 20.91 -23.64 16.80
C ASP A 304 20.47 -23.11 15.42
N ASP A 305 19.92 -21.90 15.36
CA ASP A 305 19.55 -21.24 14.11
C ASP A 305 19.66 -19.70 14.22
N LEU A 306 19.56 -19.01 13.07
CA LEU A 306 19.31 -17.56 13.07
C LEU A 306 17.86 -17.28 13.49
N PRO A 307 17.62 -16.13 14.16
CA PRO A 307 16.31 -15.83 14.76
C PRO A 307 15.19 -15.69 13.73
N ASP A 308 15.50 -15.20 12.53
CA ASP A 308 14.62 -15.21 11.37
C ASP A 308 15.36 -14.99 10.04
N HIS A 309 14.62 -15.02 8.93
CA HIS A 309 15.15 -14.78 7.59
C HIS A 309 15.82 -13.42 7.40
N SER A 310 15.42 -12.39 8.15
CA SER A 310 16.01 -11.05 8.05
C SER A 310 17.42 -11.00 8.61
N ALA A 311 17.79 -11.89 9.53
CA ALA A 311 19.14 -12.00 10.06
C ALA A 311 20.18 -12.32 8.97
N ALA A 312 19.87 -13.25 8.06
CA ALA A 312 20.73 -13.55 6.92
C ALA A 312 20.91 -12.31 6.02
N MET A 313 19.84 -11.54 5.82
CA MET A 313 19.86 -10.33 5.00
C MET A 313 20.63 -9.18 5.64
N VAL A 314 20.69 -9.10 6.98
CA VAL A 314 21.55 -8.13 7.69
C VAL A 314 23.02 -8.41 7.37
N VAL A 315 23.44 -9.68 7.45
CA VAL A 315 24.81 -10.09 7.13
C VAL A 315 25.12 -9.80 5.66
N ASP A 316 24.23 -10.17 4.75
CA ASP A 316 24.42 -9.93 3.32
C ASP A 316 24.41 -8.44 2.97
N SER A 317 23.67 -7.60 3.70
CA SER A 317 23.69 -6.14 3.52
C SER A 317 25.04 -5.55 3.91
N LEU A 318 25.65 -6.05 4.99
CA LEU A 318 27.00 -5.67 5.40
C LEU A 318 28.05 -6.16 4.38
N LEU A 319 27.93 -7.40 3.91
CA LEU A 319 28.81 -7.96 2.87
C LEU A 319 28.73 -7.15 1.57
N ALA A 320 27.53 -6.81 1.11
CA ALA A 320 27.34 -6.01 -0.10
C ALA A 320 28.06 -4.65 0.00
N LEU A 321 27.91 -3.97 1.14
CA LEU A 321 28.58 -2.70 1.37
C LEU A 321 30.11 -2.86 1.47
N ALA A 322 30.60 -3.89 2.16
CA ALA A 322 32.04 -4.18 2.27
C ALA A 322 32.69 -4.48 0.90
N ILE A 323 32.03 -5.28 0.06
CA ILE A 323 32.48 -5.62 -1.30
C ILE A 323 32.46 -4.37 -2.21
N ALA A 324 31.45 -3.52 -2.10
CA ALA A 324 31.41 -2.26 -2.85
C ALA A 324 32.58 -1.35 -2.43
N LEU A 325 32.81 -1.20 -1.13
CA LEU A 325 33.89 -0.36 -0.60
C LEU A 325 35.28 -0.88 -0.97
N SER A 326 35.47 -2.19 -1.08
CA SER A 326 36.75 -2.76 -1.48
C SER A 326 37.07 -2.54 -2.95
N SER A 327 36.03 -2.49 -3.78
CA SER A 327 36.14 -2.17 -5.20
C SER A 327 36.47 -0.68 -5.45
N VAL A 328 36.37 0.16 -4.41
CA VAL A 328 36.73 1.59 -4.46
C VAL A 328 38.11 1.81 -3.86
N ASN A 329 38.94 2.62 -4.55
CA ASN A 329 40.26 3.01 -4.05
C ASN A 329 40.14 3.52 -2.60
N PRO A 330 40.97 3.06 -1.66
CA PRO A 330 40.87 3.43 -0.25
C PRO A 330 40.80 4.94 0.05
N GLU A 331 41.44 5.78 -0.76
CA GLU A 331 41.40 7.25 -0.59
C GLU A 331 40.07 7.87 -1.05
N LYS A 332 39.30 7.15 -1.87
CA LYS A 332 38.03 7.58 -2.46
C LYS A 332 36.80 6.91 -1.83
N ARG A 333 36.95 6.07 -0.81
CA ARG A 333 35.80 5.43 -0.14
C ARG A 333 34.82 6.43 0.48
N TRP A 334 35.26 7.67 0.71
CA TRP A 334 34.43 8.80 1.15
C TRP A 334 33.58 9.44 0.06
N ASP A 335 33.87 9.15 -1.22
CA ASP A 335 33.03 9.54 -2.34
C ASP A 335 31.85 8.57 -2.40
N GLY A 336 30.75 8.97 -1.76
CA GLY A 336 29.53 8.17 -1.70
C GLY A 336 29.02 7.75 -3.07
N GLN A 337 29.17 8.60 -4.10
CA GLN A 337 28.76 8.27 -5.46
C GLN A 337 29.63 7.17 -6.08
N ALA A 338 30.92 7.13 -5.77
CA ALA A 338 31.80 6.04 -6.18
C ALA A 338 31.40 4.71 -5.53
N VAL A 339 31.02 4.73 -4.25
CA VAL A 339 30.54 3.53 -3.53
C VAL A 339 29.17 3.07 -4.05
N LEU A 340 28.24 4.00 -4.32
CA LEU A 340 26.94 3.70 -4.94
C LEU A 340 27.11 3.06 -6.33
N SER A 341 28.07 3.57 -7.11
CA SER A 341 28.39 3.00 -8.42
C SER A 341 29.00 1.60 -8.30
N ALA A 342 29.83 1.36 -7.27
CA ALA A 342 30.38 0.04 -6.99
C ALA A 342 29.29 -0.95 -6.52
N LEU A 343 28.34 -0.51 -5.69
CA LEU A 343 27.20 -1.32 -5.24
C LEU A 343 26.38 -1.88 -6.40
N GLN A 344 26.15 -1.10 -7.47
CA GLN A 344 25.47 -1.57 -8.69
C GLN A 344 26.15 -2.77 -9.37
N SER A 345 27.45 -2.98 -9.13
CA SER A 345 28.23 -4.08 -9.71
C SER A 345 28.52 -5.21 -8.73
N VAL A 346 28.03 -5.12 -7.49
CA VAL A 346 28.23 -6.16 -6.48
C VAL A 346 27.53 -7.44 -6.90
N THR A 347 28.26 -8.55 -6.82
CA THR A 347 27.71 -9.91 -6.95
C THR A 347 28.46 -10.86 -6.04
N PHE A 348 27.73 -11.63 -5.22
CA PHE A 348 28.31 -12.65 -4.35
C PHE A 348 27.27 -13.70 -3.95
N SER A 349 27.73 -14.83 -3.43
CA SER A 349 26.88 -15.82 -2.77
C SER A 349 26.83 -15.50 -1.27
N GLY A 350 25.67 -15.08 -0.77
CA GLY A 350 25.46 -14.72 0.63
C GLY A 350 24.66 -15.78 1.40
N LEU A 351 24.35 -15.48 2.66
CA LEU A 351 23.55 -16.33 3.54
C LEU A 351 22.11 -16.48 3.04
N SER A 352 21.60 -15.49 2.32
CA SER A 352 20.27 -15.52 1.71
C SER A 352 20.30 -16.00 0.25
N GLY A 353 21.40 -16.63 -0.20
CA GLY A 353 21.61 -17.07 -1.57
C GLY A 353 22.37 -16.06 -2.43
N PRO A 354 22.34 -16.19 -3.77
CA PRO A 354 22.99 -15.23 -4.66
C PRO A 354 22.45 -13.81 -4.48
N VAL A 355 23.35 -12.83 -4.37
CA VAL A 355 23.04 -11.41 -4.20
C VAL A 355 23.63 -10.63 -5.37
N SER A 356 22.77 -9.83 -6.00
CA SER A 356 23.10 -8.76 -6.94
C SER A 356 21.93 -7.77 -6.97
N PHE A 357 22.12 -6.62 -7.61
CA PHE A 357 21.14 -5.53 -7.59
C PHE A 357 20.60 -5.17 -8.98
N THR A 358 19.34 -4.71 -9.03
CA THR A 358 18.74 -4.06 -10.20
C THR A 358 19.21 -2.60 -10.30
N ALA A 359 18.88 -1.95 -11.41
CA ALA A 359 19.21 -0.53 -11.60
C ALA A 359 18.60 0.38 -10.52
N GLU A 360 17.43 0.01 -10.01
CA GLU A 360 16.72 0.71 -8.92
C GLU A 360 17.30 0.41 -7.52
N GLY A 361 18.33 -0.44 -7.43
CA GLY A 361 18.95 -0.82 -6.15
C GLY A 361 18.26 -1.97 -5.43
N ASN A 362 17.29 -2.64 -6.05
CA ASN A 362 16.59 -3.78 -5.45
C ASN A 362 17.36 -5.08 -5.64
N ARG A 363 17.07 -6.10 -4.83
CA ARG A 363 17.64 -7.43 -5.08
C ARG A 363 17.19 -7.96 -6.44
N ALA A 364 18.15 -8.28 -7.29
CA ALA A 364 17.90 -8.93 -8.57
C ALA A 364 17.58 -10.42 -8.35
N ASN A 365 16.61 -10.95 -9.12
CA ASN A 365 16.18 -12.34 -9.09
C ASN A 365 15.87 -12.85 -7.66
N PRO A 366 14.96 -12.19 -6.90
CA PRO A 366 14.66 -12.59 -5.54
C PRO A 366 14.11 -14.02 -5.50
N GLN A 367 14.62 -14.81 -4.55
CA GLN A 367 14.20 -16.18 -4.31
C GLN A 367 13.51 -16.32 -2.96
N PHE A 368 12.56 -17.24 -2.89
CA PHE A 368 11.75 -17.54 -1.73
C PHE A 368 11.76 -19.05 -1.45
N SER A 369 11.87 -19.40 -0.18
CA SER A 369 11.60 -20.75 0.29
C SER A 369 10.08 -20.96 0.38
N VAL A 370 9.60 -22.04 -0.22
CA VAL A 370 8.22 -22.51 -0.07
C VAL A 370 8.18 -23.32 1.22
N VAL A 371 7.37 -22.89 2.18
CA VAL A 371 7.25 -23.53 3.49
C VAL A 371 5.86 -24.13 3.69
N ASN A 372 5.80 -25.30 4.34
CA ASN A 372 4.55 -26.01 4.59
C ASN A 372 4.50 -26.57 6.02
N TRP A 373 3.37 -26.32 6.71
CA TRP A 373 3.10 -26.81 8.06
C TRP A 373 2.61 -28.26 8.03
N GLN A 374 3.57 -29.18 8.06
CA GLN A 374 3.33 -30.62 8.05
C GLN A 374 3.03 -31.18 9.46
N SER A 375 3.24 -30.39 10.51
CA SER A 375 2.89 -30.71 11.89
C SER A 375 2.72 -29.42 12.70
N THR A 376 2.37 -29.54 13.98
CA THR A 376 2.31 -28.40 14.91
C THR A 376 3.70 -27.91 15.38
N ASN A 377 4.78 -28.61 15.03
CA ASN A 377 6.14 -28.28 15.50
C ASN A 377 6.83 -27.19 14.65
N GLY A 378 6.27 -26.82 13.51
CA GLY A 378 7.04 -26.04 12.53
C GLY A 378 6.51 -26.08 11.11
N ALA A 379 6.81 -25.01 10.38
CA ALA A 379 6.86 -25.07 8.94
C ALA A 379 8.15 -25.77 8.49
N THR A 380 8.06 -26.60 7.46
CA THR A 380 9.19 -27.24 6.80
C THR A 380 9.38 -26.62 5.42
N GLU A 381 10.62 -26.35 5.02
CA GLU A 381 10.92 -25.95 3.64
C GLU A 381 10.73 -27.16 2.70
N VAL A 382 9.91 -26.99 1.67
CA VAL A 382 9.59 -28.02 0.67
C VAL A 382 10.23 -27.75 -0.70
N GLY A 383 10.92 -26.61 -0.83
CA GLY A 383 11.72 -26.21 -1.98
C GLY A 383 11.65 -24.70 -2.21
N THR A 384 11.94 -24.25 -3.42
CA THR A 384 12.12 -22.81 -3.71
C THR A 384 11.31 -22.31 -4.90
N ILE A 385 11.09 -21.00 -4.94
CA ILE A 385 10.45 -20.31 -6.05
C ILE A 385 10.92 -18.85 -6.14
N GLY A 386 11.00 -18.31 -7.34
CA GLY A 386 11.20 -16.88 -7.62
C GLY A 386 9.94 -16.24 -8.21
N THR A 387 10.11 -15.13 -8.92
CA THR A 387 8.99 -14.34 -9.47
C THR A 387 8.41 -14.93 -10.77
N THR A 388 9.06 -15.90 -11.38
CA THR A 388 8.64 -16.55 -12.63
C THR A 388 8.30 -18.03 -12.42
N LEU A 389 7.36 -18.57 -13.19
CA LEU A 389 6.87 -19.94 -12.98
C LEU A 389 7.96 -21.03 -13.17
N ASP A 390 8.90 -20.80 -14.07
CA ASP A 390 10.03 -21.71 -14.36
C ASP A 390 11.06 -21.79 -13.23
N SER A 391 11.09 -20.79 -12.34
CA SER A 391 11.95 -20.79 -11.15
C SER A 391 11.46 -21.73 -10.03
N ALA A 392 10.25 -22.30 -10.15
CA ALA A 392 9.66 -23.16 -9.13
C ALA A 392 10.34 -24.54 -9.05
N ASN A 393 11.12 -24.75 -7.99
CA ASN A 393 11.87 -25.97 -7.69
C ASN A 393 11.36 -26.65 -6.41
N PHE A 394 10.24 -27.37 -6.54
CA PHE A 394 9.70 -28.26 -5.52
C PHE A 394 8.77 -29.29 -6.16
N ARG A 395 8.53 -30.41 -5.47
CA ARG A 395 7.59 -31.44 -5.93
C ARG A 395 6.28 -31.33 -5.16
N MET A 396 5.18 -31.68 -5.82
CA MET A 396 3.85 -31.57 -5.20
C MET A 396 3.68 -32.58 -4.05
N GLU A 397 4.37 -33.72 -4.18
CA GLU A 397 4.36 -34.82 -3.22
C GLU A 397 5.00 -34.43 -1.88
N ASP A 398 5.87 -33.42 -1.88
CA ASP A 398 6.55 -32.92 -0.68
C ASP A 398 5.64 -31.98 0.14
N ILE A 399 4.47 -31.59 -0.40
CA ILE A 399 3.48 -30.75 0.29
C ILE A 399 2.43 -31.63 0.99
N CYS A 400 2.18 -31.32 2.26
CA CYS A 400 1.06 -31.83 3.01
C CYS A 400 -0.12 -30.85 3.02
N TRP A 401 -1.30 -31.39 2.75
CA TRP A 401 -2.55 -30.65 2.64
C TRP A 401 -3.42 -30.86 3.88
N PRO A 402 -4.22 -29.85 4.26
CA PRO A 402 -4.95 -29.85 5.52
C PRO A 402 -6.10 -30.87 5.53
N GLY A 403 -6.45 -31.32 6.74
CA GLY A 403 -7.57 -32.24 6.96
C GLY A 403 -7.35 -33.62 6.35
N SER A 404 -8.38 -34.16 5.69
CA SER A 404 -8.31 -35.51 5.10
C SER A 404 -7.53 -35.57 3.78
N LEU A 405 -7.00 -34.46 3.27
CA LEU A 405 -6.24 -34.43 2.02
C LEU A 405 -4.86 -35.10 2.16
N GLY A 406 -4.20 -34.92 3.31
CA GLY A 406 -2.94 -35.59 3.64
C GLY A 406 -1.74 -35.16 2.77
N CYS A 407 -0.67 -35.96 2.82
CA CYS A 407 0.59 -35.70 2.10
C CYS A 407 0.76 -36.62 0.88
N GLY A 408 1.73 -36.32 0.01
CA GLY A 408 2.10 -37.21 -1.10
C GLY A 408 1.20 -37.13 -2.33
N LEU A 409 0.40 -36.06 -2.45
CA LEU A 409 -0.41 -35.82 -3.65
C LEU A 409 0.46 -35.37 -4.81
N SER A 410 0.31 -36.00 -5.98
CA SER A 410 1.03 -35.59 -7.20
C SER A 410 0.45 -34.34 -7.88
N LYS A 411 -0.68 -33.83 -7.39
CA LYS A 411 -1.35 -32.61 -7.85
C LYS A 411 -1.94 -31.86 -6.66
N ALA A 412 -1.92 -30.53 -6.72
CA ALA A 412 -2.58 -29.71 -5.73
C ALA A 412 -4.10 -29.99 -5.70
N PRO A 413 -4.76 -29.90 -4.53
CA PRO A 413 -6.20 -30.01 -4.43
C PRO A 413 -6.87 -28.86 -5.21
N SER A 414 -8.11 -29.06 -5.68
CA SER A 414 -8.86 -27.97 -6.34
C SER A 414 -9.06 -26.78 -5.40
N GLU A 415 -9.04 -25.58 -5.97
CA GLU A 415 -9.31 -24.31 -5.30
C GLU A 415 -10.77 -24.12 -4.87
N LYS A 416 -11.67 -25.04 -5.23
CA LYS A 416 -13.07 -25.11 -4.79
C LYS A 416 -13.31 -26.36 -3.92
N TYR A 417 -14.31 -26.28 -3.05
CA TYR A 417 -14.84 -27.48 -2.42
C TYR A 417 -15.63 -28.30 -3.45
N PRO A 418 -15.70 -29.64 -3.29
CA PRO A 418 -16.51 -30.48 -4.15
C PRO A 418 -17.96 -30.02 -4.06
N GLU A 419 -18.57 -29.68 -5.19
CA GLU A 419 -20.00 -29.34 -5.20
C GLU A 419 -20.80 -30.62 -4.89
N PRO A 420 -21.79 -30.56 -3.97
CA PRO A 420 -22.65 -31.71 -3.73
C PRO A 420 -23.41 -32.03 -5.03
N LEU A 421 -23.27 -33.26 -5.52
CA LEU A 421 -24.00 -33.73 -6.71
C LEU A 421 -25.50 -33.49 -6.50
N LEU A 422 -26.14 -32.84 -7.47
CA LEU A 422 -27.60 -32.64 -7.45
C LEU A 422 -28.29 -34.00 -7.29
N PRO A 423 -29.22 -34.15 -6.34
CA PRO A 423 -29.92 -35.40 -6.14
C PRO A 423 -30.72 -35.78 -7.41
N PRO A 424 -30.92 -37.08 -7.71
CA PRO A 424 -31.51 -37.54 -8.97
C PRO A 424 -32.85 -36.89 -9.34
N TRP A 425 -33.64 -36.46 -8.36
CA TRP A 425 -34.91 -35.77 -8.57
C TRP A 425 -34.75 -34.36 -9.16
N ALA A 426 -33.65 -33.65 -8.88
CA ALA A 426 -33.39 -32.32 -9.42
C ALA A 426 -33.12 -32.36 -10.94
N TRP A 427 -32.47 -33.42 -11.42
CA TRP A 427 -32.28 -33.67 -12.85
C TRP A 427 -33.60 -33.92 -13.59
N ALA A 428 -34.57 -34.57 -12.94
CA ALA A 428 -35.91 -34.77 -13.50
C ALA A 428 -36.67 -33.44 -13.67
N ILE A 429 -36.50 -32.49 -12.74
CA ILE A 429 -37.09 -31.14 -12.84
C ILE A 429 -36.44 -30.34 -13.97
N ILE A 430 -35.10 -30.35 -14.07
CA ILE A 430 -34.36 -29.66 -15.13
C ILE A 430 -34.75 -30.20 -16.51
N ALA A 431 -34.84 -31.52 -16.68
CA ALA A 431 -35.30 -32.14 -17.92
C ALA A 431 -36.73 -31.74 -18.28
N SER A 432 -37.62 -31.66 -17.28
CA SER A 432 -39.02 -31.24 -17.48
C SER A 432 -39.12 -29.78 -17.95
N VAL A 433 -38.32 -28.89 -17.36
CA VAL A 433 -38.27 -27.46 -17.76
C VAL A 433 -37.69 -27.28 -19.15
N LEU A 434 -36.60 -27.99 -19.50
CA LEU A 434 -36.00 -27.95 -20.84
C LEU A 434 -36.97 -28.47 -21.92
N THR A 435 -37.73 -29.52 -21.61
CA THR A 435 -38.78 -30.06 -22.50
C THR A 435 -39.89 -29.03 -22.71
N PHE A 436 -40.32 -28.33 -21.66
CA PHE A 436 -41.32 -27.26 -21.75
C PHE A 436 -40.83 -26.09 -22.60
N VAL A 437 -39.57 -25.65 -22.43
CA VAL A 437 -38.97 -24.59 -23.25
C VAL A 437 -38.88 -24.98 -24.72
N ALA A 438 -38.51 -26.24 -25.03
CA ALA A 438 -38.48 -26.74 -26.40
C ALA A 438 -39.87 -26.75 -27.07
N ILE A 439 -40.93 -27.06 -26.31
CA ILE A 439 -42.32 -27.00 -26.79
C ILE A 439 -42.73 -25.54 -27.07
N VAL A 440 -42.41 -24.60 -26.18
CA VAL A 440 -42.70 -23.18 -26.37
C VAL A 440 -41.97 -22.61 -27.59
N LEU A 441 -40.71 -22.98 -27.80
CA LEU A 441 -39.94 -22.57 -28.99
C LEU A 441 -40.50 -23.18 -30.29
N SER A 442 -40.99 -24.43 -30.25
CA SER A 442 -41.62 -25.10 -31.39
C SER A 442 -42.94 -24.42 -31.80
N VAL A 443 -43.75 -24.00 -30.82
CA VAL A 443 -44.98 -23.22 -31.03
C VAL A 443 -44.65 -21.81 -31.55
N GLY A 444 -43.60 -21.18 -31.02
CA GLY A 444 -43.10 -19.89 -31.53
C GLY A 444 -42.63 -19.95 -32.97
N PHE A 445 -41.97 -21.06 -33.37
CA PHE A 445 -41.50 -21.27 -34.75
C PHE A 445 -42.67 -21.52 -35.72
N TYR A 446 -43.71 -22.23 -35.28
CA TYR A 446 -44.95 -22.43 -36.03
C TYR A 446 -45.68 -21.11 -36.32
N ILE A 447 -45.81 -20.23 -35.32
CA ILE A 447 -46.41 -18.89 -35.47
C ILE A 447 -45.55 -17.97 -36.37
N ARG A 448 -44.22 -18.11 -36.32
CA ARG A 448 -43.29 -17.30 -37.12
C ARG A 448 -43.28 -17.70 -38.60
N ARG A 449 -43.57 -18.96 -38.92
CA ARG A 449 -43.70 -19.48 -40.30
C ARG A 449 -44.90 -18.88 -41.03
N GLU A 450 -46.01 -18.66 -40.33
CA GLU A 450 -47.23 -18.07 -40.90
C GLU A 450 -47.04 -16.59 -41.29
N ARG A 451 -46.26 -15.84 -40.51
CA ARG A 451 -45.99 -14.41 -40.74
C ARG A 451 -45.00 -14.13 -41.88
N ARG A 452 -44.26 -15.14 -42.36
CA ARG A 452 -43.29 -15.02 -43.47
C ARG A 452 -43.95 -14.95 -44.84
N ILE A 453 -45.19 -15.41 -44.99
CA ILE A 453 -45.92 -15.41 -46.27
C ILE A 453 -46.46 -14.00 -46.64
N LYS A 454 -46.58 -13.08 -45.67
CA LYS A 454 -47.14 -11.72 -45.88
C LYS A 454 -46.11 -10.61 -46.09
N ARG A 455 -44.81 -10.91 -46.21
CA ARG A 455 -43.73 -9.90 -46.13
C ARG A 455 -42.86 -9.83 -47.40
N GLN A 456 -43.47 -9.97 -48.57
CA GLN A 456 -42.80 -9.84 -49.88
C GLN A 456 -43.03 -8.49 -50.58
N GLU A 457 -43.57 -7.47 -49.90
CA GLU A 457 -43.94 -6.19 -50.55
C GLU A 457 -43.17 -4.93 -50.12
N ILE A 458 -42.06 -5.00 -49.36
CA ILE A 458 -41.32 -3.78 -48.97
C ILE A 458 -39.96 -3.72 -49.66
N HIS A 459 -40.09 -3.25 -50.89
CA HIS A 459 -39.10 -2.94 -51.90
C HIS A 459 -38.28 -1.67 -51.57
N GLU A 460 -37.84 -1.47 -50.31
CA GLU A 460 -37.32 -0.14 -49.89
C GLU A 460 -36.25 -0.12 -48.78
N TYR A 461 -35.20 -0.93 -48.86
CA TYR A 461 -33.97 -0.72 -48.06
C TYR A 461 -32.68 -0.76 -48.87
N PHE A 462 -32.79 -0.52 -50.16
CA PHE A 462 -31.68 -0.29 -51.09
C PHE A 462 -30.84 0.97 -50.80
N ARG A 463 -30.96 1.60 -49.62
CA ARG A 463 -30.40 2.93 -49.33
C ARG A 463 -29.10 2.91 -48.49
N GLN A 464 -28.66 1.78 -47.92
CA GLN A 464 -27.63 1.81 -46.87
C GLN A 464 -26.21 1.34 -47.27
N HIS A 465 -25.93 1.09 -48.55
CA HIS A 465 -24.64 0.52 -48.98
C HIS A 465 -23.62 1.52 -49.55
N GLN A 466 -23.78 2.83 -49.29
CA GLN A 466 -22.93 3.87 -49.91
C GLN A 466 -21.91 4.53 -48.95
N GLU A 467 -22.06 4.39 -47.61
CA GLU A 467 -21.24 5.11 -46.61
C GLU A 467 -19.86 4.47 -46.32
N VAL A 468 -19.64 3.21 -46.68
CA VAL A 468 -18.40 2.47 -46.32
C VAL A 468 -17.20 2.86 -47.20
N ALA A 469 -17.43 3.49 -48.35
CA ALA A 469 -16.37 3.84 -49.30
C ALA A 469 -15.66 5.17 -48.98
N GLU A 470 -16.33 6.10 -48.28
CA GLU A 470 -15.75 7.41 -47.91
C GLU A 470 -14.83 7.33 -46.69
N ALA A 471 -15.17 6.51 -45.69
CA ALA A 471 -14.41 6.36 -44.44
C ALA A 471 -12.95 5.89 -44.63
N LYS A 472 -12.63 5.23 -45.75
CA LYS A 472 -11.26 4.73 -46.03
C LYS A 472 -10.29 5.81 -46.51
N ARG A 473 -10.75 6.97 -47.01
CA ARG A 473 -9.84 8.03 -47.49
C ARG A 473 -9.32 8.93 -46.36
N ASP A 474 -10.14 9.21 -45.35
CA ASP A 474 -9.80 10.12 -44.26
C ASP A 474 -8.75 9.56 -43.28
N ILE A 475 -8.69 8.24 -43.13
CA ILE A 475 -7.75 7.58 -42.21
C ILE A 475 -6.30 7.77 -42.68
N LYS A 476 -6.05 7.78 -44.00
CA LYS A 476 -4.70 7.89 -44.55
C LYS A 476 -4.09 9.28 -44.35
N ALA A 477 -4.87 10.35 -44.45
CA ALA A 477 -4.40 11.72 -44.30
C ALA A 477 -4.10 12.13 -42.84
N ASN A 478 -4.59 11.38 -41.85
CA ASN A 478 -4.33 11.65 -40.43
C ASN A 478 -3.02 11.05 -39.93
N ILE A 479 -2.46 10.06 -40.62
CA ILE A 479 -1.21 9.40 -40.24
C ILE A 479 -0.03 10.32 -40.55
N GLU A 480 0.01 10.93 -41.73
CA GLU A 480 1.11 11.81 -42.16
C GLU A 480 1.24 13.07 -41.26
N ARG A 481 0.14 13.57 -40.71
CA ARG A 481 0.12 14.75 -39.83
C ARG A 481 0.66 14.49 -38.42
N LYS A 482 0.58 13.25 -37.95
CA LYS A 482 1.01 12.82 -36.61
C LYS A 482 2.52 12.69 -36.51
N GLU A 483 3.20 12.48 -37.64
CA GLU A 483 4.66 12.32 -37.68
C GLU A 483 5.37 13.67 -37.48
N GLU A 484 4.83 14.78 -37.96
CA GLU A 484 5.39 16.14 -37.74
C GLU A 484 5.29 16.60 -36.27
N GLU A 485 4.23 16.24 -35.54
CA GLU A 485 4.05 16.62 -34.11
C GLU A 485 5.10 15.97 -33.18
N ILE A 486 5.66 14.82 -33.58
CA ILE A 486 6.60 14.06 -32.75
C ILE A 486 7.99 14.71 -32.75
N ASP A 487 8.43 15.29 -33.86
CA ASP A 487 9.74 15.92 -33.96
C ASP A 487 9.78 17.27 -33.21
N GLU A 488 8.67 18.01 -33.15
CA GLU A 488 8.58 19.27 -32.39
C GLU A 488 8.70 19.06 -30.87
N MET A 489 8.21 17.92 -30.34
CA MET A 489 8.29 17.62 -28.91
C MET A 489 9.71 17.30 -28.44
N ARG A 490 10.56 16.73 -29.30
CA ARG A 490 11.94 16.36 -28.95
C ARG A 490 12.82 17.59 -28.69
N GLU A 491 12.54 18.69 -29.39
CA GLU A 491 13.28 19.94 -29.25
C GLU A 491 12.92 20.70 -27.95
N LYS A 492 11.66 20.57 -27.47
CA LYS A 492 11.20 21.17 -26.20
C LYS A 492 11.83 20.50 -24.97
N LEU A 493 12.08 19.19 -25.03
CA LEU A 493 12.67 18.42 -23.93
C LEU A 493 14.12 18.84 -23.60
N ALA A 494 14.86 19.33 -24.61
CA ALA A 494 16.24 19.77 -24.42
C ALA A 494 16.37 21.06 -23.58
N LYS A 495 15.33 21.90 -23.55
CA LYS A 495 15.35 23.22 -22.88
C LYS A 495 14.98 23.16 -21.40
N LEU A 496 14.44 22.05 -20.91
CA LEU A 496 13.93 21.90 -19.53
C LEU A 496 14.99 21.47 -18.50
N LYS A 497 16.22 21.16 -18.93
CA LYS A 497 17.28 20.59 -18.06
C LYS A 497 18.13 21.61 -17.28
N GLU A 498 17.84 22.92 -17.33
CA GLU A 498 18.78 23.96 -16.87
C GLU A 498 18.33 24.90 -15.70
N GLN A 499 17.41 24.53 -14.79
CA GLN A 499 17.09 25.43 -13.64
C GLN A 499 16.99 24.75 -12.25
N PRO A 500 17.58 25.34 -11.18
CA PRO A 500 17.50 24.86 -9.79
C PRO A 500 16.48 25.64 -8.90
N SER A 501 15.94 24.98 -7.86
CA SER A 501 14.89 25.47 -6.94
C SER A 501 15.40 25.95 -5.56
N ASN A 502 14.66 26.88 -4.94
CA ASN A 502 14.97 27.65 -3.70
C ASN A 502 14.04 27.21 -2.51
N PRO A 503 14.41 27.43 -1.22
CA PRO A 503 13.71 26.86 -0.05
C PRO A 503 12.32 27.47 0.25
N GLN A 504 11.40 26.66 0.78
CA GLN A 504 9.97 26.97 1.01
C GLN A 504 9.71 27.79 2.29
N GLU A 505 8.95 28.89 2.15
CA GLU A 505 8.50 29.75 3.28
C GLU A 505 7.18 29.26 3.92
N MET A 506 7.04 29.45 5.25
CA MET A 506 5.81 29.16 6.01
C MET A 506 4.76 30.27 5.84
N PRO A 507 3.45 30.04 6.09
CA PRO A 507 2.43 31.07 5.97
C PRO A 507 2.67 32.19 6.97
N SER A 508 2.50 33.44 6.52
CA SER A 508 2.64 34.61 7.38
C SER A 508 1.55 34.73 8.46
N THR A 509 0.45 33.99 8.33
CA THR A 509 -0.64 33.94 9.32
C THR A 509 -0.33 33.05 10.52
N TRP A 510 0.72 32.23 10.45
CA TRP A 510 1.06 31.34 11.55
C TRP A 510 1.67 32.11 12.71
N THR A 511 1.16 31.85 13.89
CA THR A 511 1.71 32.34 15.16
C THR A 511 2.81 31.40 15.64
N GLY A 512 3.70 31.89 16.50
CA GLY A 512 4.70 31.05 17.17
C GLY A 512 4.13 30.05 18.20
N SER A 513 2.80 29.85 18.24
CA SER A 513 2.16 28.85 19.09
C SER A 513 2.55 27.43 18.64
N PRO A 514 2.86 26.51 19.57
CA PRO A 514 3.13 25.11 19.26
C PRO A 514 1.86 24.29 18.99
N GLU A 515 0.67 24.85 19.21
CA GLU A 515 -0.61 24.17 19.00
C GLU A 515 -0.92 24.03 17.50
N ILE A 516 -1.42 22.85 17.11
CA ILE A 516 -1.86 22.61 15.73
C ILE A 516 -3.17 23.34 15.43
N LEU A 517 -4.10 23.39 16.38
CA LEU A 517 -5.37 24.12 16.26
C LEU A 517 -5.31 25.37 17.12
N VAL A 518 -5.08 26.52 16.49
CA VAL A 518 -5.05 27.82 17.19
C VAL A 518 -6.41 28.49 17.03
N GLU A 519 -7.12 28.72 18.14
CA GLU A 519 -8.39 29.45 18.12
C GLU A 519 -8.17 30.89 17.64
N VAL A 520 -8.99 31.33 16.68
CA VAL A 520 -8.93 32.66 16.06
C VAL A 520 -10.05 33.50 16.66
N GLU A 521 -9.71 34.67 17.17
CA GLU A 521 -10.68 35.53 17.86
C GLU A 521 -11.63 36.24 16.87
N PRO A 522 -12.91 36.50 17.25
CA PRO A 522 -13.90 37.11 16.35
C PRO A 522 -13.54 38.49 15.79
N ASN A 523 -12.62 39.21 16.44
CA ASN A 523 -12.12 40.51 16.00
C ASN A 523 -10.98 40.42 14.98
N GLU A 524 -10.42 39.23 14.74
CA GLU A 524 -9.35 39.03 13.77
C GLU A 524 -9.90 39.06 12.32
N PRO A 525 -9.15 39.63 11.35
CA PRO A 525 -9.57 39.66 9.94
C PRO A 525 -9.84 38.27 9.36
N GLU A 526 -9.05 37.27 9.76
CA GLU A 526 -9.18 35.87 9.35
C GLU A 526 -10.54 35.29 9.73
N TYR A 527 -11.01 35.58 10.95
CA TYR A 527 -12.34 35.18 11.42
C TYR A 527 -13.44 35.76 10.55
N GLN A 528 -13.38 37.06 10.29
CA GLN A 528 -14.37 37.77 9.48
C GLN A 528 -14.43 37.23 8.05
N GLU A 529 -13.28 36.93 7.46
CA GLU A 529 -13.19 36.37 6.11
C GLU A 529 -13.80 34.96 6.02
N VAL A 530 -13.43 34.06 6.94
CA VAL A 530 -13.96 32.68 6.96
C VAL A 530 -15.45 32.67 7.28
N SER A 531 -15.90 33.49 8.23
CA SER A 531 -17.32 33.66 8.56
C SER A 531 -18.12 34.16 7.36
N TYR A 532 -17.61 35.18 6.65
CA TYR A 532 -18.25 35.70 5.44
C TYR A 532 -18.35 34.63 4.35
N LYS A 533 -17.31 33.82 4.12
CA LYS A 533 -17.33 32.72 3.14
C LYS A 533 -18.35 31.64 3.49
N LEU A 534 -18.48 31.30 4.77
CA LEU A 534 -19.49 30.35 5.24
C LEU A 534 -20.90 30.91 4.97
N GLN A 535 -21.15 32.15 5.40
CA GLN A 535 -22.45 32.82 5.32
C GLN A 535 -22.90 33.12 3.90
N LYS A 536 -21.96 33.30 2.96
CA LYS A 536 -22.25 33.51 1.53
C LYS A 536 -23.16 32.43 0.92
N THR A 537 -23.14 31.21 1.45
CA THR A 537 -24.04 30.14 0.98
C THR A 537 -24.91 29.54 2.08
N MET A 538 -24.72 29.99 3.32
CA MET A 538 -25.44 29.56 4.51
C MET A 538 -25.76 30.78 5.38
N GLU A 539 -26.69 31.64 4.92
CA GLU A 539 -27.01 32.93 5.57
C GLU A 539 -27.39 32.78 7.05
N ASP A 540 -28.01 31.65 7.40
CA ASP A 540 -28.44 31.31 8.76
C ASP A 540 -27.35 30.64 9.63
N ALA A 541 -26.12 30.49 9.12
CA ALA A 541 -25.02 29.90 9.87
C ALA A 541 -24.33 30.95 10.75
N ILE A 542 -24.14 30.61 12.02
CA ILE A 542 -23.43 31.43 13.00
C ILE A 542 -22.17 30.68 13.40
N VAL A 543 -21.00 31.20 13.01
CA VAL A 543 -19.71 30.67 13.48
C VAL A 543 -19.64 30.85 15.00
N THR A 544 -19.32 29.77 15.70
CA THR A 544 -19.17 29.75 17.16
C THR A 544 -17.70 29.72 17.54
N LYS A 545 -16.90 28.92 16.82
CA LYS A 545 -15.44 28.86 16.96
C LYS A 545 -14.78 28.72 15.60
N LEU A 546 -13.61 29.32 15.47
CA LEU A 546 -12.73 29.15 14.33
C LEU A 546 -11.36 28.74 14.81
N TYR A 547 -10.81 27.68 14.23
CA TYR A 547 -9.44 27.26 14.50
C TYR A 547 -8.62 27.36 13.21
N ARG A 548 -7.50 28.08 13.28
CA ARG A 548 -6.44 28.05 12.26
C ARG A 548 -5.59 26.81 12.48
N VAL A 549 -5.39 26.05 11.42
CA VAL A 549 -4.53 24.87 11.45
C VAL A 549 -3.09 25.30 11.18
N GLN A 550 -2.18 25.00 12.11
CA GLN A 550 -0.74 25.28 12.05
C GLN A 550 0.07 23.97 12.04
N ASN A 551 -0.34 23.01 11.22
CA ASN A 551 0.32 21.71 11.11
C ASN A 551 1.55 21.79 10.20
N GLN A 552 2.74 21.98 10.78
CA GLN A 552 4.01 22.14 10.04
C GLN A 552 4.34 20.95 9.11
N PRO A 553 4.30 19.67 9.57
CA PRO A 553 4.52 18.53 8.67
C PRO A 553 3.59 18.50 7.46
N LEU A 554 2.27 18.69 7.66
CA LEU A 554 1.32 18.74 6.54
C LEU A 554 1.54 19.94 5.62
N TRP A 555 1.97 21.08 6.16
CA TRP A 555 2.27 22.26 5.35
C TRP A 555 3.49 22.02 4.46
N ILE A 556 4.55 21.41 4.99
CA ILE A 556 5.72 21.01 4.21
C ILE A 556 5.31 20.01 3.12
N TYR A 557 4.50 19.01 3.46
CA TYR A 557 3.99 18.03 2.51
C TYR A 557 3.15 18.68 1.40
N TYR A 558 2.24 19.58 1.75
CA TYR A 558 1.44 20.36 0.82
C TYR A 558 2.29 21.24 -0.10
N ASN A 559 3.26 21.96 0.45
CA ASN A 559 4.13 22.85 -0.32
C ASN A 559 5.08 22.09 -1.25
N PHE A 560 5.57 20.92 -0.84
CA PHE A 560 6.30 20.01 -1.73
C PHE A 560 5.46 19.66 -2.96
N HIS A 561 4.20 19.27 -2.75
CA HIS A 561 3.28 19.02 -3.85
C HIS A 561 2.98 20.27 -4.68
N LYS A 562 2.88 21.45 -4.06
CA LYS A 562 2.70 22.74 -4.75
C LYS A 562 3.86 23.06 -5.68
N GLN A 563 5.11 22.86 -5.23
CA GLN A 563 6.30 23.05 -6.06
C GLN A 563 6.37 22.05 -7.21
N ARG A 564 6.26 20.74 -6.90
CA ARG A 564 6.21 19.68 -7.92
C ARG A 564 5.11 19.94 -8.95
N PHE A 565 3.98 20.48 -8.50
CA PHE A 565 2.86 20.81 -9.36
C PHE A 565 3.15 21.98 -10.31
N ARG A 566 3.84 23.02 -9.85
CA ARG A 566 4.29 24.14 -10.69
C ARG A 566 5.32 23.68 -11.72
N ASP A 567 6.28 22.87 -11.30
CA ASP A 567 7.36 22.38 -12.16
C ASP A 567 6.85 21.46 -13.28
N SER A 568 5.68 20.83 -13.10
CA SER A 568 5.06 19.95 -14.10
C SER A 568 4.52 20.66 -15.35
N GLY A 569 4.44 21.99 -15.37
CA GLY A 569 3.95 22.78 -16.51
C GLY A 569 2.47 22.53 -16.89
N MET A 570 1.72 21.77 -16.08
CA MET A 570 0.28 21.50 -16.27
C MET A 570 -0.62 22.47 -15.48
N THR A 571 -0.15 23.70 -15.26
CA THR A 571 -0.88 24.76 -14.58
C THR A 571 -2.03 25.26 -15.47
N GLY A 572 -3.27 25.18 -14.96
CA GLY A 572 -4.42 25.91 -15.51
C GLY A 572 -4.44 27.35 -15.01
N GLN A 573 -5.53 28.09 -15.28
CA GLN A 573 -5.71 29.48 -14.79
C GLN A 573 -5.86 29.62 -13.26
N GLU A 574 -5.95 28.51 -12.53
CA GLU A 574 -6.10 28.47 -11.07
C GLU A 574 -5.07 27.46 -10.54
N GLU A 575 -4.12 27.86 -9.69
CA GLU A 575 -3.10 26.96 -9.11
C GLU A 575 -3.51 26.44 -7.72
N GLU A 576 -4.23 27.26 -6.97
CA GLU A 576 -4.61 27.03 -5.57
C GLU A 576 -5.95 27.74 -5.32
N ILE A 577 -6.93 27.01 -4.80
CA ILE A 577 -8.27 27.51 -4.50
C ILE A 577 -8.68 27.11 -3.09
N GLN A 578 -9.64 27.84 -2.52
CA GLN A 578 -10.24 27.48 -1.24
C GLN A 578 -11.57 26.77 -1.43
N VAL A 579 -11.73 25.66 -0.71
CA VAL A 579 -12.86 24.74 -0.88
C VAL A 579 -13.28 24.13 0.45
N TRP A 580 -14.55 23.78 0.55
CA TRP A 580 -15.18 23.23 1.74
C TRP A 580 -15.21 21.70 1.72
N HIS A 581 -15.08 21.11 2.91
CA HIS A 581 -15.20 19.68 3.14
C HIS A 581 -15.90 19.39 4.47
N GLY A 582 -16.79 18.40 4.46
CA GLY A 582 -17.44 17.86 5.66
C GLY A 582 -17.04 16.39 5.85
N THR A 583 -17.01 15.92 7.10
CA THR A 583 -16.44 14.61 7.47
C THR A 583 -17.48 13.60 7.99
N ARG A 584 -18.77 13.94 7.98
CA ARG A 584 -19.90 13.12 8.45
C ARG A 584 -19.73 12.65 9.89
N GLY A 585 -19.39 11.38 10.08
CA GLY A 585 -19.22 10.76 11.39
C GLY A 585 -17.76 10.73 11.85
N ASN A 586 -16.82 11.15 11.00
CA ASN A 586 -15.41 11.18 11.35
C ASN A 586 -15.08 12.54 11.95
N ASP A 587 -14.43 12.54 13.11
CA ASP A 587 -14.00 13.77 13.76
C ASP A 587 -13.00 14.53 12.86
N PRO A 588 -13.28 15.79 12.48
CA PRO A 588 -12.40 16.55 11.60
C PRO A 588 -11.05 16.91 12.25
N ILE A 589 -10.92 16.85 13.58
CA ILE A 589 -9.64 17.04 14.28
C ILE A 589 -8.61 16.01 13.80
N GLY A 590 -9.04 14.76 13.59
CA GLY A 590 -8.15 13.71 13.08
C GLY A 590 -7.53 14.03 11.72
N ILE A 591 -8.19 14.83 10.87
CA ILE A 591 -7.61 15.31 9.60
C ILE A 591 -6.65 16.49 9.83
N CYS A 592 -6.99 17.38 10.77
CA CYS A 592 -6.21 18.60 11.03
C CYS A 592 -4.90 18.30 11.77
N GLU A 593 -4.90 17.31 12.67
CA GLU A 593 -3.75 16.95 13.51
C GLU A 593 -2.90 15.80 12.96
N ASP A 594 -3.36 15.14 11.89
CA ASP A 594 -2.61 14.08 11.21
C ASP A 594 -1.23 14.59 10.79
N LYS A 595 -0.18 13.79 11.01
CA LYS A 595 1.22 14.20 10.75
C LYS A 595 1.79 13.63 9.46
N GLN A 596 1.00 12.89 8.68
CA GLN A 596 1.45 12.14 7.51
C GLN A 596 0.74 12.57 6.23
N ASP A 597 -0.57 12.35 6.14
CA ASP A 597 -1.37 12.46 4.92
C ASP A 597 -2.43 13.56 5.00
N GLY A 598 -2.97 13.86 6.18
CA GLY A 598 -4.12 14.73 6.37
C GLY A 598 -5.36 14.20 5.64
N PHE A 599 -5.65 14.73 4.45
CA PHE A 599 -6.70 14.19 3.60
C PHE A 599 -6.21 12.92 2.88
N PHE A 600 -6.72 11.77 3.29
CA PHE A 600 -6.29 10.47 2.76
C PHE A 600 -7.32 9.88 1.78
N THR A 601 -6.90 9.66 0.53
CA THR A 601 -7.74 9.07 -0.53
C THR A 601 -8.24 7.66 -0.21
N GLY A 602 -7.55 6.90 0.64
CA GLY A 602 -7.95 5.54 1.03
C GLY A 602 -9.24 5.47 1.84
N TYR A 603 -9.68 6.56 2.48
CA TYR A 603 -11.01 6.63 3.10
C TYR A 603 -12.14 6.81 2.08
N ALA A 604 -11.83 7.17 0.83
CA ALA A 604 -12.82 7.30 -0.23
C ALA A 604 -13.25 5.92 -0.74
N ARG A 605 -14.40 5.41 -0.26
CA ARG A 605 -14.93 4.11 -0.71
C ARG A 605 -15.53 4.16 -2.13
N LYS A 606 -16.34 5.18 -2.42
CA LYS A 606 -17.04 5.41 -3.70
C LYS A 606 -17.34 6.91 -3.87
N GLY A 607 -17.45 7.36 -5.12
CA GLY A 607 -17.87 8.73 -5.46
C GLY A 607 -18.34 8.83 -6.92
N LEU A 608 -19.00 9.93 -7.28
CA LEU A 608 -19.57 10.12 -8.62
C LEU A 608 -18.53 10.05 -9.74
N TRP A 609 -17.29 10.46 -9.45
CA TRP A 609 -16.16 10.42 -10.37
C TRP A 609 -15.03 9.58 -9.80
N GLY A 610 -15.32 8.49 -9.11
CA GLY A 610 -14.29 7.57 -8.64
C GLY A 610 -13.86 7.74 -7.19
N ARG A 611 -12.81 7.02 -6.81
CA ARG A 611 -12.18 7.12 -5.48
C ARG A 611 -11.15 8.24 -5.49
N GLY A 612 -11.52 9.39 -4.96
CA GLY A 612 -10.67 10.57 -4.81
C GLY A 612 -11.15 11.43 -3.65
N LEU A 613 -10.48 12.54 -3.40
CA LEU A 613 -10.86 13.54 -2.41
C LEU A 613 -11.82 14.55 -3.06
N TYR A 614 -12.99 14.73 -2.46
CA TYR A 614 -14.06 15.58 -2.99
C TYR A 614 -14.20 16.85 -2.18
N PHE A 615 -14.12 17.99 -2.85
CA PHE A 615 -14.25 19.30 -2.24
C PHE A 615 -15.29 20.14 -2.97
N ALA A 616 -16.01 20.98 -2.24
CA ALA A 616 -17.06 21.84 -2.79
C ALA A 616 -16.66 23.32 -2.72
N ASP A 617 -16.99 24.10 -3.74
CA ASP A 617 -16.80 25.55 -3.70
C ASP A 617 -17.76 26.27 -2.73
N LYS A 618 -18.88 25.63 -2.36
CA LYS A 618 -19.91 26.17 -1.47
C LYS A 618 -20.07 25.35 -0.19
N SER A 619 -20.04 26.03 0.96
CA SER A 619 -20.20 25.43 2.29
C SER A 619 -21.54 24.71 2.46
N CYS A 620 -22.61 25.23 1.88
CA CYS A 620 -23.95 24.66 1.99
C CYS A 620 -24.08 23.23 1.43
N TYR A 621 -23.23 22.86 0.47
CA TYR A 621 -23.18 21.49 -0.03
C TYR A 621 -22.44 20.57 0.95
N SER A 622 -21.33 21.05 1.50
CA SER A 622 -20.56 20.32 2.52
C SER A 622 -21.30 20.17 3.85
N ASP A 623 -22.15 21.13 4.20
CA ASP A 623 -23.01 21.11 5.40
C ASP A 623 -23.91 19.87 5.48
N GLU A 624 -24.36 19.35 4.34
CA GLU A 624 -25.18 18.13 4.30
C GLU A 624 -24.49 16.89 4.87
N TYR A 625 -23.16 16.97 4.95
CA TYR A 625 -22.30 15.94 5.46
C TYR A 625 -21.23 16.52 6.41
N ALA A 626 -21.53 17.64 7.07
CA ALA A 626 -20.73 18.18 8.16
C ALA A 626 -20.68 17.22 9.36
N PHE A 627 -19.64 17.34 10.17
CA PHE A 627 -19.55 16.65 11.44
C PHE A 627 -20.49 17.30 12.46
N CYS A 628 -21.24 16.50 13.22
CA CYS A 628 -22.18 17.00 14.22
C CYS A 628 -21.63 16.69 15.62
N ARG A 629 -21.40 17.72 16.42
CA ARG A 629 -20.84 17.65 17.77
C ARG A 629 -21.98 17.64 18.79
N THR A 630 -22.20 16.51 19.45
CA THR A 630 -23.15 16.41 20.59
C THR A 630 -22.43 16.84 21.87
N GLY A 631 -23.02 17.75 22.65
CA GLY A 631 -22.41 18.54 23.74
C GLY A 631 -21.75 17.83 24.95
N MET A 632 -20.99 16.75 24.77
CA MET A 632 -20.02 16.27 25.76
C MET A 632 -18.59 16.58 25.29
N SER A 633 -17.95 17.49 26.01
CA SER A 633 -16.53 17.82 25.88
C SER A 633 -15.67 16.64 26.35
N LEU A 634 -14.78 16.15 25.49
CA LEU A 634 -13.71 15.20 25.84
C LEU A 634 -12.56 15.86 26.63
N HIS A 635 -12.61 17.18 26.88
CA HIS A 635 -11.51 17.92 27.49
C HIS A 635 -11.68 18.27 28.98
N GLU A 636 -12.75 17.78 29.64
CA GLU A 636 -12.94 17.96 31.10
C GLU A 636 -12.85 16.65 31.91
N ALA A 637 -12.67 15.50 31.26
CA ALA A 637 -12.44 14.22 31.95
C ALA A 637 -10.94 14.00 32.21
N SER A 638 -10.36 14.79 33.12
CA SER A 638 -9.12 14.41 33.79
C SER A 638 -9.47 13.45 34.94
N GLY A 639 -9.38 12.15 34.67
CA GLY A 639 -9.62 11.11 35.67
C GLY A 639 -9.60 9.73 35.02
N GLU A 640 -8.74 8.87 35.55
CA GLU A 640 -8.51 7.45 35.26
C GLU A 640 -9.72 6.62 34.83
N ASP A 641 -9.42 5.58 34.02
CA ASP A 641 -10.20 4.35 33.81
C ASP A 641 -11.62 4.47 33.22
N SER A 642 -11.71 4.56 31.89
CA SER A 642 -12.60 3.73 31.05
C SER A 642 -12.64 4.26 29.60
N TYR A 643 -12.09 3.51 28.64
CA TYR A 643 -12.26 3.79 27.21
C TYR A 643 -13.35 2.85 26.65
N GLU A 644 -14.58 3.36 26.50
CA GLU A 644 -15.57 2.79 25.57
C GLU A 644 -15.59 3.65 24.30
N PRO A 645 -15.38 3.08 23.09
CA PRO A 645 -15.60 3.80 21.86
C PRO A 645 -17.11 3.87 21.62
N LEU A 646 -17.73 4.96 22.07
CA LEU A 646 -19.12 5.26 21.74
C LEU A 646 -19.23 5.47 20.23
N LEU A 647 -19.76 4.45 19.56
CA LEU A 647 -20.39 4.52 18.24
C LEU A 647 -21.18 5.83 18.10
N ALA A 648 -20.60 6.84 17.44
CA ALA A 648 -21.31 8.03 17.00
C ALA A 648 -22.18 7.70 15.77
N THR A 649 -23.16 6.81 15.97
CA THR A 649 -24.32 6.66 15.08
C THR A 649 -25.60 7.00 15.82
N LYS A 650 -25.60 8.09 16.59
CA LYS A 650 -26.84 8.84 16.79
C LYS A 650 -26.88 9.97 15.78
N ARG A 651 -27.68 9.80 14.72
CA ARG A 651 -28.24 10.93 13.97
C ARG A 651 -28.65 11.99 14.99
N CYS A 652 -28.12 13.20 14.86
CA CYS A 652 -28.52 14.37 15.61
C CYS A 652 -30.05 14.49 15.57
N LYS A 653 -30.68 14.41 16.76
CA LYS A 653 -32.13 14.21 16.92
C LYS A 653 -32.84 15.47 17.42
N ASN A 654 -32.14 16.47 17.95
CA ASN A 654 -32.74 17.60 18.66
C ASN A 654 -32.04 18.92 18.30
N ALA A 655 -32.71 19.78 17.53
CA ALA A 655 -32.15 20.96 16.88
C ALA A 655 -31.68 22.12 17.80
N GLU A 656 -31.84 22.04 19.12
CA GLU A 656 -31.68 23.20 20.01
C GLU A 656 -30.25 23.44 20.53
N GLU A 657 -29.36 22.42 20.53
CA GLU A 657 -27.98 22.54 21.06
C GLU A 657 -26.86 22.02 20.12
N GLU A 658 -27.18 21.72 18.86
CA GLU A 658 -26.24 21.05 17.95
C GLU A 658 -25.22 22.02 17.32
N GLU A 659 -23.92 21.75 17.50
CA GLU A 659 -22.83 22.41 16.78
C GLU A 659 -22.32 21.52 15.64
N TYR A 660 -21.98 22.15 14.52
CA TYR A 660 -21.50 21.50 13.32
C TYR A 660 -20.09 21.95 12.99
N GLU A 661 -19.30 21.06 12.39
CA GLU A 661 -17.92 21.34 12.00
C GLU A 661 -17.68 21.05 10.51
N LEU A 662 -17.03 22.01 9.85
CA LEU A 662 -16.57 21.94 8.46
C LEU A 662 -15.10 22.34 8.38
N ILE A 663 -14.39 21.80 7.38
CA ILE A 663 -13.01 22.17 7.08
C ILE A 663 -13.00 23.07 5.84
N LEU A 664 -12.37 24.24 5.96
CA LEU A 664 -12.01 25.08 4.83
C LEU A 664 -10.55 24.77 4.45
N SER A 665 -10.35 24.29 3.22
CA SER A 665 -9.06 23.77 2.76
C SER A 665 -8.50 24.59 1.60
N LEU A 666 -7.18 24.70 1.54
CA LEU A 666 -6.47 25.07 0.31
C LEU A 666 -6.35 23.81 -0.56
N LEU A 667 -6.72 23.89 -1.83
CA LEU A 667 -6.68 22.79 -2.78
C LEU A 667 -5.87 23.21 -4.00
N LEU A 668 -4.87 22.41 -4.34
CA LEU A 668 -4.15 22.56 -5.60
C LEU A 668 -5.03 22.02 -6.74
N VAL A 669 -5.32 22.88 -7.71
CA VAL A 669 -6.05 22.53 -8.94
C VAL A 669 -5.16 22.88 -10.13
N GLY A 670 -5.21 22.09 -11.19
CA GLY A 670 -4.50 22.44 -12.43
C GLY A 670 -5.41 22.25 -13.63
N LYS A 671 -4.90 21.60 -14.67
CA LYS A 671 -5.72 21.30 -15.84
C LYS A 671 -6.87 20.37 -15.45
N ALA A 672 -8.06 20.94 -15.33
CA ALA A 672 -9.24 20.23 -14.87
C ALA A 672 -10.05 19.65 -16.04
N LYS A 673 -10.48 18.39 -15.92
CA LYS A 673 -11.48 17.80 -16.82
C LYS A 673 -12.87 18.05 -16.27
N PHE A 674 -13.68 18.80 -17.00
CA PHE A 674 -15.11 18.87 -16.72
C PHE A 674 -15.79 17.54 -17.10
N MET A 675 -16.55 16.96 -16.18
CA MET A 675 -17.25 15.69 -16.34
C MET A 675 -18.77 15.88 -16.27
N GLU A 676 -19.46 15.70 -17.40
CA GLU A 676 -20.93 15.81 -17.48
C GLU A 676 -21.66 14.58 -16.92
N ARG A 677 -21.02 13.41 -16.98
CA ARG A 677 -21.60 12.14 -16.52
C ARG A 677 -20.77 11.55 -15.38
N PRO A 678 -21.40 10.88 -14.40
CA PRO A 678 -20.69 10.12 -13.39
C PRO A 678 -19.81 9.04 -14.03
N SER A 679 -18.64 8.82 -13.45
CA SER A 679 -17.71 7.75 -13.79
C SER A 679 -17.13 7.18 -12.48
N PRO A 680 -17.89 6.31 -11.79
CA PRO A 680 -17.59 5.88 -10.43
C PRO A 680 -16.38 4.94 -10.31
N ASP A 681 -15.88 4.44 -11.43
CA ASP A 681 -14.74 3.51 -11.48
C ASP A 681 -13.39 4.22 -11.64
N LEU A 682 -13.38 5.55 -11.79
CA LEU A 682 -12.14 6.30 -11.87
C LEU A 682 -11.29 6.12 -10.61
N ARG A 683 -9.99 5.93 -10.82
CA ARG A 683 -8.95 5.87 -9.78
C ARG A 683 -7.91 6.96 -9.94
N VAL A 684 -7.80 7.49 -11.16
CA VAL A 684 -6.91 8.56 -11.58
C VAL A 684 -7.69 9.47 -12.52
N PRO A 685 -7.24 10.72 -12.75
CA PRO A 685 -7.90 11.60 -13.70
C PRO A 685 -7.93 11.01 -15.13
N PRO A 686 -8.92 11.41 -15.96
CA PRO A 686 -8.98 11.01 -17.36
C PRO A 686 -7.75 11.46 -18.17
N PRO A 687 -7.41 10.75 -19.26
CA PRO A 687 -6.37 11.19 -20.18
C PRO A 687 -6.78 12.48 -20.93
N ILE A 688 -5.84 13.35 -21.27
CA ILE A 688 -6.11 14.61 -22.01
C ILE A 688 -6.62 14.31 -23.42
N ASN A 689 -6.06 13.28 -24.05
CA ASN A 689 -6.53 12.70 -25.30
C ASN A 689 -6.39 11.16 -25.24
N SER A 690 -7.13 10.43 -26.06
CA SER A 690 -7.20 8.96 -26.03
C SER A 690 -5.88 8.24 -26.36
N SER A 691 -4.86 8.96 -26.79
CA SER A 691 -3.57 8.44 -27.26
C SER A 691 -2.37 8.92 -26.43
N SER A 692 -2.57 9.72 -25.38
CA SER A 692 -1.51 10.34 -24.60
C SER A 692 -1.43 9.71 -23.20
N SER A 693 -0.20 9.53 -22.72
CA SER A 693 0.09 9.20 -21.31
C SER A 693 -0.22 10.38 -20.37
N LEU A 694 -0.39 11.60 -20.90
CA LEU A 694 -0.70 12.79 -20.11
C LEU A 694 -2.17 12.80 -19.71
N ARG A 695 -2.41 12.92 -18.41
CA ARG A 695 -3.74 13.00 -17.81
C ARG A 695 -4.07 14.42 -17.38
N TYR A 696 -5.36 14.70 -17.25
CA TYR A 696 -5.78 15.85 -16.46
C TYR A 696 -5.27 15.67 -15.02
N ASN A 697 -5.24 16.73 -14.25
CA ASN A 697 -4.69 16.70 -12.88
C ASN A 697 -5.81 16.84 -11.84
N THR A 698 -6.99 17.25 -12.30
CA THR A 698 -8.16 17.51 -11.48
C THR A 698 -9.40 17.12 -12.28
N VAL A 699 -10.43 16.61 -11.62
CA VAL A 699 -11.76 16.45 -12.20
C VAL A 699 -12.67 17.48 -11.58
N CYS A 700 -13.54 18.11 -12.38
CA CYS A 700 -14.55 19.02 -11.85
C CYS A 700 -15.91 18.78 -12.50
N SER A 701 -16.97 19.15 -11.78
CA SER A 701 -18.34 19.11 -12.30
C SER A 701 -19.26 20.00 -11.47
N TYR A 702 -20.52 20.13 -11.87
CA TYR A 702 -21.56 20.78 -11.09
C TYR A 702 -22.52 19.74 -10.49
N THR A 703 -22.86 19.93 -9.22
CA THR A 703 -23.87 19.17 -8.50
C THR A 703 -24.88 20.12 -7.86
N LYS A 704 -25.98 19.57 -7.32
CA LYS A 704 -26.94 20.31 -6.50
C LYS A 704 -27.17 19.56 -5.20
N GLY A 705 -27.05 20.28 -4.09
CA GLY A 705 -27.42 19.78 -2.78
C GLY A 705 -28.93 19.75 -2.57
N LYS A 706 -29.37 19.35 -1.38
CA LYS A 706 -30.77 19.41 -0.90
C LYS A 706 -31.38 20.80 -1.00
N ASN A 707 -30.57 21.85 -0.87
CA ASN A 707 -31.00 23.24 -1.02
C ASN A 707 -31.18 23.68 -2.49
N GLY A 708 -30.87 22.83 -3.46
CA GLY A 708 -30.99 23.11 -4.89
C GLY A 708 -29.92 24.06 -5.46
N ILE A 709 -28.98 24.54 -4.65
CA ILE A 709 -27.93 25.46 -5.07
C ILE A 709 -26.88 24.71 -5.90
N ALA A 710 -26.67 25.17 -7.14
CA ALA A 710 -25.63 24.62 -8.01
C ALA A 710 -24.24 24.87 -7.39
N THR A 711 -23.48 23.81 -7.19
CA THR A 711 -22.19 23.78 -6.48
C THR A 711 -21.16 23.12 -7.37
N LYS A 712 -19.99 23.74 -7.56
CA LYS A 712 -18.87 23.15 -8.28
C LYS A 712 -18.12 22.22 -7.34
N VAL A 713 -17.95 20.97 -7.75
CA VAL A 713 -17.19 19.97 -7.01
C VAL A 713 -15.88 19.73 -7.72
N TRP A 714 -14.82 19.66 -6.92
CA TRP A 714 -13.46 19.37 -7.34
C TRP A 714 -13.03 18.03 -6.78
N VAL A 715 -12.38 17.22 -7.63
CA VAL A 715 -11.87 15.91 -7.27
C VAL A 715 -10.40 15.81 -7.62
N VAL A 716 -9.60 15.44 -6.63
CA VAL A 716 -8.18 15.11 -6.76
C VAL A 716 -7.93 13.68 -6.30
N TYR A 717 -6.93 13.00 -6.86
CA TYR A 717 -6.69 11.56 -6.67
C TYR A 717 -5.32 11.28 -6.03
N GLU A 718 -4.70 12.30 -5.45
CA GLU A 718 -3.41 12.22 -4.78
C GLU A 718 -3.53 12.86 -3.40
N ASN A 719 -2.89 12.26 -2.39
CA ASN A 719 -2.76 12.84 -1.05
C ASN A 719 -1.82 14.07 -1.12
N GLY A 720 -1.89 14.97 -0.13
CA GLY A 720 -1.04 16.17 -0.09
C GLY A 720 -1.41 17.27 -1.09
N ARG A 721 -2.45 17.06 -1.91
CA ARG A 721 -3.02 18.08 -2.82
C ARG A 721 -3.89 19.12 -2.11
N ALA A 722 -4.24 18.88 -0.84
CA ALA A 722 -5.08 19.74 -0.05
C ALA A 722 -4.51 19.94 1.36
N TYR A 723 -4.62 21.15 1.89
CA TYR A 723 -4.22 21.51 3.24
C TYR A 723 -5.45 21.99 4.03
N PRO A 724 -5.82 21.34 5.16
CA PRO A 724 -6.92 21.79 6.00
C PRO A 724 -6.51 23.10 6.66
N SER A 725 -7.00 24.24 6.17
CA SER A 725 -6.51 25.56 6.63
C SER A 725 -7.25 26.04 7.87
N TYR A 726 -8.55 25.77 7.93
CA TYR A 726 -9.39 26.13 9.06
C TYR A 726 -10.38 25.02 9.42
N LEU A 727 -10.57 24.81 10.71
CA LEU A 727 -11.70 24.07 11.27
C LEU A 727 -12.73 25.09 11.76
N VAL A 728 -13.91 25.08 11.13
CA VAL A 728 -14.99 26.03 11.39
C VAL A 728 -16.09 25.32 12.16
N ARG A 729 -16.36 25.78 13.38
CA ARG A 729 -17.50 25.35 14.18
C ARG A 729 -18.62 26.36 14.07
N TYR A 730 -19.85 25.90 13.83
CA TYR A 730 -21.00 26.78 13.63
C TYR A 730 -22.32 26.15 14.10
N LYS A 731 -23.33 26.98 14.30
CA LYS A 731 -24.72 26.58 14.54
C LYS A 731 -25.60 26.98 13.37
N ARG A 732 -26.65 26.20 13.11
CA ARG A 732 -27.74 26.56 12.19
C ARG A 732 -28.78 27.32 13.00
N LYS A 733 -29.23 28.49 12.54
CA LYS A 733 -30.36 29.17 13.17
C LYS A 733 -31.62 28.32 12.94
N ALA A 734 -32.10 27.62 13.98
CA ALA A 734 -33.43 27.02 13.94
C ALA A 734 -34.43 28.14 13.59
N GLN A 735 -35.41 27.86 12.71
CA GLN A 735 -36.43 28.80 12.24
C GLN A 735 -37.11 29.53 13.42
N ARG A 736 -36.53 30.65 13.84
CA ARG A 736 -37.05 31.50 14.92
C ARG A 736 -38.31 32.28 14.49
N GLU A 737 -38.72 32.17 13.22
CA GLU A 737 -39.79 32.99 12.65
C GLU A 737 -41.11 32.23 12.40
N ALA A 738 -41.16 30.91 12.58
CA ALA A 738 -42.38 30.13 12.35
C ALA A 738 -43.32 30.03 13.59
N GLU A 739 -42.78 30.24 14.80
CA GLU A 739 -43.56 30.17 16.05
C GLU A 739 -43.91 31.54 16.64
N GLU A 740 -43.11 32.59 16.40
CA GLU A 740 -43.51 33.98 16.74
C GLU A 740 -44.64 34.53 15.84
N ILE A 741 -44.92 33.87 14.71
CA ILE A 741 -46.10 34.17 13.86
C ILE A 741 -47.32 33.31 14.26
N ARG A 742 -47.14 32.30 15.13
CA ARG A 742 -48.21 31.39 15.59
C ARG A 742 -48.60 31.57 17.07
N ALA A 743 -47.78 32.25 17.87
CA ALA A 743 -48.12 32.77 19.20
C ALA A 743 -48.69 34.19 19.07
#